data_AF-A0A932EHT4-F1
#
_entry.id   AF-A0A932EHT4-F1
#
_cell.length_a   1.000
_cell.length_b   1.000
_cell.length_c   1.000
_cell.angle_alpha   90.00
_cell.angle_beta   90.00
_cell.angle_gamma   90.00
#
_symmetry.space_group_name_H-M   'P 1'
#
loop_
_entity.id
_entity.type
_entity.pdbx_description
1 polymer ?
#
loop_
_entity_poly.entity_id
_entity_poly.type
_entity_poly.pdbx_seq_one_letter_code
_entity_poly.pdbx_strand_id
1 'polypeptide(L)'
;MRAYVGNSHDLLSPIAGLASIGFEAYGGARGAEVDAGARALFRVPYLSMGMGADYNLRDRALDLLVTAHSPVRRGGIILPGGQLRVDWYPLRGHSFTVGWYTPLGEPLAGRGQPIREYVVVGAEFQPAVPYRVSEPTLSVVLDSLHASAEWIRRLVVPFLDQDGRDAGIALARAQRYIGELQAHLALRSVEQEVRHFHSTLERAFSLAAGDSTAGRELARGARGILLEAVILPYNSLLGRKKKKDTLEELATVARGRFSRLVVSSGVTPEARTEPVLFVFQRLTALLDQVRGKAAKEWDDPRVVWLPLQYALLPEQYDEQSELDALLEQATEVRFSDHNRIQYVANLQFHWELLRTIRETKDYHVLWIHDFPAVAADGSLDWASFTQVVDGYLRTLAERVEAYDRTSTLPTYFIFLDQHYYEQRKSRLLMNVLEDPLRATPELPRSAPGDPERLALAQQRLRDAVSGSRVLRAEARQYGEAWLQNRIKVHVSITNRPDPSFWSGGLVGSVFAYPDQVMRDHRKLAFHDVTEADPSSGLAVLTGMGVGQHYLGPSWDDRSLLVQGPLLLELKRAARDLLVSQGIAEPDLPLLFRRDPFPGEKAMRVVEPGAADGFDAHAVALVNGTGYLPKPLNVGKALFYSLLGSGAIFKIPDSLWNSTFYAGLLVGACLRGATVSIIAPARDNGPSSGSPQMARAHELFTRLVLVRRELGGAIGAAGGQLRTGLYALEVDRHGFASRAETWSRRVAASPSLRSLIPSSSRLLPVVAEAGTPARGAESPGPGQAGATEPPKLHQKVQFWATKEFWDAIATSPEWPLFMSTYLRYREATYSIEAEYADARRFTEDLERIAKRIFAPARGTARAAGYAIAGSQNQDYRGMFMDGEVGVLFSGAESLVPLVDLLFLEGTVTWVDDQETLDRLLPPVSELMRRLARVIKDAV
;
A
#
# COMPACT_ATOMS: atom_id res chain seq x y z
N MET A 1 24.71 30.43 32.91
CA MET A 1 23.54 29.60 32.53
C MET A 1 22.42 30.52 32.10
N ARG A 2 21.77 30.25 30.97
CA ARG A 2 20.64 31.03 30.43
C ARG A 2 19.48 30.08 30.16
N ALA A 3 18.25 30.51 30.45
CA ALA A 3 17.03 29.83 30.05
C ALA A 3 16.37 30.63 28.91
N TYR A 4 15.83 29.91 27.93
CA TYR A 4 15.26 30.48 26.72
C TYR A 4 13.80 30.05 26.57
N VAL A 5 12.94 30.95 26.12
CA VAL A 5 11.55 30.66 25.76
C VAL A 5 11.19 31.43 24.50
N GLY A 6 10.44 30.83 23.60
CA GLY A 6 10.06 31.49 22.36
C GLY A 6 9.12 30.66 21.51
N ASN A 7 8.73 31.24 20.38
CA ASN A 7 7.84 30.64 19.39
C ASN A 7 8.46 30.72 18.01
N SER A 8 8.07 29.80 17.13
CA SER A 8 8.43 29.80 15.72
C SER A 8 7.22 29.58 14.83
N HIS A 9 7.28 30.12 13.62
CA HIS A 9 6.25 30.02 12.61
C HIS A 9 6.90 29.64 11.27
N ASP A 10 6.38 28.61 10.61
CA ASP A 10 6.83 28.22 9.28
C ASP A 10 6.32 29.23 8.24
N LEU A 11 7.21 29.75 7.40
CA LEU A 11 6.88 30.72 6.35
C LEU A 11 6.38 30.02 5.07
N LEU A 12 6.77 28.77 4.89
CA LEU A 12 6.37 27.89 3.80
C LEU A 12 5.64 26.66 4.36
N SER A 13 5.32 25.70 3.50
CA SER A 13 4.73 24.44 3.96
C SER A 13 5.60 23.79 5.04
N PRO A 14 5.03 23.42 6.20
CA PRO A 14 5.76 22.78 7.30
C PRO A 14 6.33 21.41 6.90
N ILE A 15 5.78 20.79 5.83
CA ILE A 15 6.27 19.53 5.25
C ILE A 15 7.54 19.71 4.41
N ALA A 16 7.75 20.91 3.85
CA ALA A 16 8.97 21.19 3.11
C ALA A 16 10.11 21.56 4.08
N GLY A 17 9.78 22.18 5.22
CA GLY A 17 10.75 22.58 6.23
C GLY A 17 11.81 23.54 5.71
N LEU A 18 11.50 24.33 4.67
CA LEU A 18 12.50 25.15 3.96
C LEU A 18 12.71 26.53 4.58
N ALA A 19 11.72 27.06 5.30
CA ALA A 19 11.80 28.40 5.88
C ALA A 19 10.87 28.53 7.08
N SER A 20 11.43 28.93 8.22
CA SER A 20 10.66 29.33 9.40
C SER A 20 11.31 30.52 10.09
N ILE A 21 10.49 31.33 10.76
CA ILE A 21 10.95 32.47 11.55
C ILE A 21 10.61 32.22 13.02
N GLY A 22 11.51 32.59 13.93
CA GLY A 22 11.29 32.42 15.35
C GLY A 22 11.76 33.62 16.16
N PHE A 23 11.08 33.84 17.28
CA PHE A 23 11.44 34.86 18.26
C PHE A 23 11.62 34.18 19.61
N GLU A 24 12.75 34.41 20.25
CA GLU A 24 13.09 33.82 21.55
C GLU A 24 13.58 34.92 22.50
N ALA A 25 13.15 34.86 23.75
CA ALA A 25 13.67 35.68 24.85
C ALA A 25 14.46 34.79 25.80
N TYR A 26 15.44 35.37 26.50
CA TYR A 26 16.22 34.65 27.48
C TYR A 26 16.56 35.47 28.72
N GLY A 27 16.74 34.75 29.83
CA GLY A 27 17.16 35.28 31.11
C GLY A 27 18.05 34.28 31.84
N GLY A 28 19.01 34.76 32.62
CA GLY A 28 19.88 33.93 33.43
C GLY A 28 21.06 34.69 34.00
N ALA A 29 22.20 34.01 34.14
CA ALA A 29 23.42 34.57 34.69
C ALA A 29 24.65 34.21 33.86
N ARG A 30 25.58 35.16 33.74
CA ARG A 30 26.91 35.00 33.14
C ARG A 30 27.95 35.35 34.20
N GLY A 31 28.53 34.33 34.85
CA GLY A 31 29.28 34.52 36.09
C GLY A 31 28.34 34.84 37.26
N ALA A 32 28.65 35.88 38.05
CA ALA A 32 27.82 36.35 39.16
C ALA A 32 26.76 37.37 38.75
N GLU A 33 26.66 37.71 37.47
CA GLU A 33 25.84 38.81 36.99
C GLU A 33 24.65 38.34 36.15
N VAL A 34 23.53 39.07 36.29
CA VAL A 34 22.30 38.83 35.55
C VAL A 34 22.50 39.14 34.07
N ASP A 35 21.88 38.32 33.22
CA ASP A 35 22.01 38.38 31.77
C ASP A 35 20.66 38.10 31.12
N ALA A 36 20.27 38.91 30.14
CA ALA A 36 18.99 38.79 29.46
C ALA A 36 19.05 39.37 28.04
N GLY A 37 18.16 38.91 27.18
CA GLY A 37 18.13 39.35 25.79
C GLY A 37 16.98 38.76 25.00
N ALA A 38 16.90 39.15 23.74
CA ALA A 38 15.92 38.66 22.78
C ALA A 38 16.59 38.41 21.43
N ARG A 39 16.08 37.44 20.68
CA ARG A 39 16.64 37.06 19.38
C ARG A 39 15.55 36.75 18.37
N ALA A 40 15.86 37.08 17.12
CA ALA A 40 15.06 36.74 15.95
C ALA A 40 15.87 35.76 15.08
N LEU A 41 15.24 34.68 14.63
CA LEU A 41 15.90 33.58 13.94
C LEU A 41 15.15 33.26 12.64
N PHE A 42 15.88 33.14 11.55
CA PHE A 42 15.44 32.42 10.36
C PHE A 42 16.02 31.00 10.41
N ARG A 43 15.17 29.98 10.30
CA ARG A 43 15.58 28.58 10.31
C ARG A 43 15.18 27.88 9.02
N VAL A 44 15.97 26.88 8.67
CA VAL A 44 15.67 25.90 7.64
C VAL A 44 15.55 24.55 8.36
N PRO A 45 14.35 24.20 8.87
CA PRO A 45 14.12 22.93 9.57
C PRO A 45 14.66 21.70 8.84
N TYR A 46 14.55 21.65 7.51
CA TYR A 46 15.06 20.56 6.67
C TYR A 46 16.58 20.35 6.78
N LEU A 47 17.33 21.39 7.16
CA LEU A 47 18.78 21.31 7.39
C LEU A 47 19.14 21.27 8.88
N SER A 48 18.16 21.38 9.78
CA SER A 48 18.38 21.61 11.22
C SER A 48 19.32 22.78 11.51
N MET A 49 19.30 23.82 10.67
CA MET A 49 20.17 24.99 10.79
C MET A 49 19.36 26.28 10.72
N GLY A 50 19.92 27.36 11.25
CA GLY A 50 19.35 28.69 11.13
C GLY A 50 20.38 29.78 11.39
N MET A 51 20.00 31.01 11.10
CA MET A 51 20.77 32.20 11.40
C MET A 51 19.86 33.31 11.92
N GLY A 52 20.41 34.25 12.66
CA GLY A 52 19.61 35.33 13.20
C GLY A 52 20.40 36.38 13.96
N ALA A 53 19.69 37.28 14.60
CA ALA A 53 20.27 38.37 15.37
C ALA A 53 19.87 38.21 16.84
N ASP A 54 20.86 38.29 17.74
CA ASP A 54 20.70 38.25 19.20
C ASP A 54 21.01 39.62 19.78
N TYR A 55 20.04 40.24 20.45
CA TYR A 55 20.23 41.49 21.16
C TYR A 55 20.36 41.23 22.67
N ASN A 56 21.54 41.50 23.20
CA ASN A 56 21.83 41.37 24.63
C ASN A 56 21.54 42.70 25.36
N LEU A 57 20.65 42.66 26.36
CA LEU A 57 20.23 43.86 27.10
C LEU A 57 21.34 44.47 27.95
N ARG A 58 22.24 43.64 28.49
CA ARG A 58 23.34 44.07 29.35
C ARG A 58 24.46 44.71 28.53
N ASP A 59 24.92 44.01 27.50
CA ASP A 59 26.02 44.46 26.66
C ASP A 59 25.56 45.54 25.65
N ARG A 60 24.23 45.75 25.51
CA ARG A 60 23.59 46.63 24.52
C ARG A 60 24.12 46.39 23.09
N ALA A 61 24.39 45.13 22.79
CA ALA A 61 25.03 44.70 21.56
C ALA A 61 24.09 43.78 20.76
N LEU A 62 24.17 43.90 19.45
CA LEU A 62 23.51 43.01 18.50
C LEU A 62 24.57 42.08 17.89
N ASP A 63 24.44 40.80 18.15
CA ASP A 63 25.35 39.75 17.66
C ASP A 63 24.69 38.95 16.53
N LEU A 64 25.46 38.59 15.50
CA LEU A 64 25.07 37.57 14.54
C LEU A 64 25.15 36.19 15.19
N LEU A 65 24.12 35.38 14.99
CA LEU A 65 23.98 34.02 15.53
C LEU A 65 23.74 33.03 14.39
N VAL A 66 24.46 31.90 14.41
CA VAL A 66 24.17 30.71 13.63
C VAL A 66 23.81 29.59 14.59
N THR A 67 22.65 28.94 14.40
CA THR A 67 22.18 27.84 15.26
C THR A 67 22.14 26.53 14.48
N ALA A 68 22.55 25.45 15.12
CA ALA A 68 22.40 24.09 14.63
C ALA A 68 21.68 23.24 15.68
N HIS A 69 20.77 22.39 15.22
CA HIS A 69 19.96 21.50 16.05
C HIS A 69 20.27 20.04 15.69
N SER A 70 20.24 19.16 16.68
CA SER A 70 20.31 17.73 16.43
C SER A 70 19.52 16.99 17.50
N PRO A 71 18.62 16.07 17.14
CA PRO A 71 17.93 15.27 18.15
C PRO A 71 18.88 14.29 18.87
N VAL A 72 20.09 14.06 18.32
CA VAL A 72 21.10 13.06 18.73
C VAL A 72 20.59 11.61 18.58
N ARG A 73 19.35 11.33 18.95
CA ARG A 73 18.58 10.12 18.67
C ARG A 73 17.16 10.47 18.24
N ARG A 74 16.57 9.66 17.37
CA ARG A 74 15.19 9.80 16.90
C ARG A 74 14.22 9.88 18.09
N GLY A 75 13.36 10.89 18.07
CA GLY A 75 12.40 11.17 19.14
C GLY A 75 12.95 11.96 20.35
N GLY A 76 14.25 12.26 20.38
CA GLY A 76 14.92 12.96 21.48
C GLY A 76 15.51 12.02 22.55
N ILE A 77 16.44 12.54 23.38
CA ILE A 77 17.12 11.76 24.44
C ILE A 77 16.58 12.09 25.83
N ILE A 78 16.60 13.36 26.25
CA ILE A 78 16.28 13.75 27.63
C ILE A 78 14.77 13.79 27.83
N LEU A 79 14.07 14.43 26.88
CA LEU A 79 12.62 14.53 26.84
C LEU A 79 12.15 14.25 25.41
N PRO A 80 10.93 13.73 25.23
CA PRO A 80 10.33 13.56 23.91
C PRO A 80 10.38 14.86 23.10
N GLY A 81 10.85 14.78 21.86
CA GLY A 81 10.98 15.92 20.94
C GLY A 81 12.20 16.81 21.19
N GLY A 82 12.96 16.52 22.25
CA GLY A 82 14.11 17.33 22.65
C GLY A 82 15.29 17.23 21.68
N GLN A 83 16.05 18.32 21.55
CA GLN A 83 17.20 18.42 20.64
C GLN A 83 18.39 19.07 21.34
N LEU A 84 19.59 18.57 21.04
CA LEU A 84 20.84 19.31 21.28
C LEU A 84 20.85 20.55 20.38
N ARG A 85 21.19 21.69 20.96
CA ARG A 85 21.32 22.96 20.28
C ARG A 85 22.74 23.50 20.44
N VAL A 86 23.33 23.92 19.34
CA VAL A 86 24.62 24.60 19.30
C VAL A 86 24.46 25.95 18.61
N ASP A 87 24.67 27.01 19.37
CA ASP A 87 24.65 28.40 18.91
C ASP A 87 26.09 28.89 18.73
N TRP A 88 26.45 29.39 17.55
CA TRP A 88 27.74 30.00 17.22
C TRP A 88 27.58 31.50 16.98
N TYR A 89 28.40 32.30 17.65
CA TYR A 89 28.41 33.77 17.53
C TYR A 89 29.72 34.21 16.86
N PRO A 90 29.77 34.27 15.51
CA PRO A 90 31.00 34.57 14.77
C PRO A 90 31.60 35.93 15.12
N LEU A 91 30.75 36.95 15.32
CA LEU A 91 31.19 38.33 15.60
C LEU A 91 31.61 38.55 17.06
N ARG A 92 31.28 37.60 17.94
CA ARG A 92 31.58 37.65 19.37
C ARG A 92 32.75 36.73 19.71
N GLY A 93 33.89 36.97 19.04
CA GLY A 93 35.12 36.20 19.22
C GLY A 93 34.95 34.70 18.95
N HIS A 94 34.06 34.32 18.02
CA HIS A 94 33.68 32.93 17.74
C HIS A 94 33.24 32.13 18.97
N SER A 95 32.48 32.75 19.88
CA SER A 95 31.95 32.05 21.05
C SER A 95 30.85 31.04 20.68
N PHE A 96 30.71 30.00 21.50
CA PHE A 96 29.71 28.95 21.33
C PHE A 96 28.86 28.80 22.59
N THR A 97 27.56 28.57 22.42
CA THR A 97 26.67 28.11 23.48
C THR A 97 26.13 26.74 23.11
N VAL A 98 26.22 25.79 24.04
CA VAL A 98 25.65 24.46 23.89
C VAL A 98 24.53 24.33 24.91
N GLY A 99 23.37 23.87 24.46
CA GLY A 99 22.19 23.73 25.29
C GLY A 99 21.25 22.64 24.80
N TRP A 100 20.14 22.48 25.51
CA TRP A 100 19.08 21.55 25.15
C TRP A 100 17.80 22.32 24.86
N TYR A 101 17.17 22.02 23.73
CA TYR A 101 15.87 22.51 23.32
C TYR A 101 14.80 21.47 23.65
N THR A 102 13.64 21.90 24.13
CA THR A 102 12.48 21.03 24.39
C THR A 102 11.21 21.73 23.93
N PRO A 103 10.39 21.09 23.08
CA PRO A 103 9.12 21.66 22.66
C PRO A 103 8.15 21.68 23.85
N LEU A 104 7.57 22.86 24.12
CA LEU A 104 6.55 23.05 25.14
C LEU A 104 5.19 23.19 24.46
N GLY A 105 4.15 22.57 25.01
CA GLY A 105 2.79 22.63 24.43
C GLY A 105 2.54 21.67 23.27
N GLU A 106 3.51 20.84 22.89
CA GLU A 106 3.38 19.82 21.84
C GLU A 106 3.40 18.40 22.47
N PRO A 107 2.28 17.85 22.94
CA PRO A 107 2.24 16.60 23.72
C PRO A 107 2.68 15.34 22.93
N LEU A 108 2.65 15.41 21.59
CA LEU A 108 3.03 14.33 20.69
C LEU A 108 4.48 14.47 20.16
N ALA A 109 5.19 15.54 20.50
CA ALA A 109 6.57 15.72 20.07
C ALA A 109 7.45 14.56 20.59
N GLY A 110 8.29 14.01 19.72
CA GLY A 110 9.10 12.83 19.96
C GLY A 110 8.35 11.50 20.00
N ARG A 111 7.06 11.48 19.70
CA ARG A 111 6.18 10.29 19.84
C ARG A 111 5.41 9.93 18.58
N GLY A 112 5.33 10.84 17.60
CA GLY A 112 4.50 10.69 16.39
C GLY A 112 5.04 9.74 15.32
N GLN A 113 6.25 9.19 15.50
CA GLN A 113 6.90 8.31 14.53
C GLN A 113 7.66 7.15 15.21
N PRO A 114 7.95 6.05 14.48
CA PRO A 114 8.77 4.97 14.99
C PRO A 114 10.18 5.42 15.40
N ILE A 115 10.57 5.10 16.64
CA ILE A 115 11.92 5.36 17.16
C ILE A 115 13.00 4.65 16.32
N ARG A 116 12.73 3.40 15.89
CA ARG A 116 13.64 2.63 15.04
C ARG A 116 13.22 2.75 13.58
N GLU A 117 14.16 3.15 12.75
CA GLU A 117 14.00 3.21 11.28
C GLU A 117 14.36 1.89 10.58
N TYR A 118 14.64 0.82 11.33
CA TYR A 118 15.08 -0.46 10.81
C TYR A 118 14.59 -1.62 11.69
N VAL A 119 14.63 -2.81 11.09
CA VAL A 119 14.47 -4.10 11.77
C VAL A 119 15.86 -4.71 11.97
N VAL A 120 16.07 -5.40 13.08
CA VAL A 120 17.28 -6.20 13.27
C VAL A 120 16.96 -7.62 12.83
N VAL A 121 17.70 -8.14 11.85
CA VAL A 121 17.47 -9.49 11.32
C VAL A 121 18.27 -10.52 12.11
N GLY A 122 19.58 -10.27 12.29
CA GLY A 122 20.44 -11.06 13.17
C GLY A 122 20.87 -10.25 14.40
N ALA A 123 20.40 -10.64 15.58
CA ALA A 123 20.95 -10.19 16.85
C ALA A 123 22.36 -10.74 17.09
N GLU A 124 23.06 -10.22 18.10
CA GLU A 124 24.29 -10.87 18.57
C GLU A 124 23.93 -12.23 19.19
N PHE A 125 24.36 -13.30 18.54
CA PHE A 125 24.18 -14.66 19.02
C PHE A 125 25.54 -15.34 19.16
N GLN A 126 25.61 -16.37 20.01
CA GLN A 126 26.82 -17.18 20.13
C GLN A 126 26.99 -18.04 18.88
N PRO A 127 28.07 -17.89 18.11
CA PRO A 127 28.26 -18.64 16.87
C PRO A 127 28.20 -20.14 17.16
N ALA A 128 27.38 -20.85 16.40
CA ALA A 128 27.23 -22.29 16.55
C ALA A 128 28.57 -22.99 16.23
N VAL A 129 28.90 -24.06 16.97
CA VAL A 129 30.07 -24.89 16.67
C VAL A 129 29.86 -25.54 15.30
N PRO A 130 30.73 -25.28 14.31
CA PRO A 130 30.54 -25.79 12.97
C PRO A 130 30.85 -27.29 12.90
N TYR A 131 29.98 -28.06 12.26
CA TYR A 131 30.28 -29.45 11.90
C TYR A 131 31.41 -29.52 10.87
N ARG A 132 32.33 -30.47 11.03
CA ARG A 132 33.50 -30.63 10.15
C ARG A 132 33.48 -32.01 9.49
N VAL A 133 32.83 -32.08 8.34
CA VAL A 133 32.69 -33.32 7.56
C VAL A 133 33.54 -33.23 6.31
N SER A 134 34.42 -34.21 6.10
CA SER A 134 35.33 -34.28 4.95
C SER A 134 34.98 -35.46 4.05
N GLU A 135 33.87 -35.35 3.33
CA GLU A 135 33.43 -36.32 2.32
C GLU A 135 33.46 -35.66 0.92
N PRO A 136 34.39 -36.05 0.01
CA PRO A 136 34.52 -35.40 -1.30
C PRO A 136 33.26 -35.52 -2.18
N THR A 137 32.61 -36.69 -2.15
CA THR A 137 31.38 -36.96 -2.90
C THR A 137 30.22 -36.06 -2.43
N LEU A 138 30.11 -35.84 -1.11
CA LEU A 138 29.12 -34.93 -0.54
C LEU A 138 29.40 -33.47 -0.93
N SER A 139 30.67 -33.07 -0.95
CA SER A 139 31.08 -31.70 -1.32
C SER A 139 30.67 -31.35 -2.75
N VAL A 140 30.90 -32.24 -3.72
CA VAL A 140 30.49 -32.05 -5.12
C VAL A 140 28.98 -31.87 -5.25
N VAL A 141 28.18 -32.63 -4.49
CA VAL A 141 26.71 -32.50 -4.52
C VAL A 141 26.26 -31.16 -3.93
N LEU A 142 26.91 -30.70 -2.85
CA LEU A 142 26.63 -29.39 -2.25
C LEU A 142 27.02 -28.22 -3.16
N ASP A 143 28.09 -28.35 -3.96
CA ASP A 143 28.47 -27.35 -4.96
C ASP A 143 27.45 -27.28 -6.10
N SER A 144 26.93 -28.43 -6.56
CA SER A 144 25.83 -28.49 -7.53
C SER A 144 24.56 -27.85 -6.98
N LEU A 145 24.26 -28.08 -5.69
CA LEU A 145 23.13 -27.46 -5.00
C LEU A 145 23.28 -25.92 -4.96
N HIS A 146 24.49 -25.43 -4.70
CA HIS A 146 24.80 -23.99 -4.73
C HIS A 146 24.60 -23.39 -6.12
N ALA A 147 25.15 -24.00 -7.15
CA ALA A 147 24.97 -23.52 -8.52
C ALA A 147 23.48 -23.43 -8.89
N SER A 148 22.68 -24.43 -8.50
CA SER A 148 21.25 -24.43 -8.74
C SER A 148 20.51 -23.34 -7.95
N ALA A 149 20.89 -23.11 -6.70
CA ALA A 149 20.30 -22.06 -5.87
C ALA A 149 20.50 -20.65 -6.45
N GLU A 150 21.67 -20.38 -7.04
CA GLU A 150 21.94 -19.12 -7.74
C GLU A 150 21.05 -18.93 -8.97
N TRP A 151 20.81 -19.99 -9.73
CA TRP A 151 19.91 -19.92 -10.88
C TRP A 151 18.47 -19.71 -10.48
N ILE A 152 17.98 -20.39 -9.44
CA ILE A 152 16.63 -20.15 -8.88
C ILE A 152 16.48 -18.68 -8.49
N ARG A 153 17.46 -18.09 -7.80
CA ARG A 153 17.45 -16.66 -7.43
C ARG A 153 17.25 -15.76 -8.65
N ARG A 154 18.02 -16.00 -9.71
CA ARG A 154 18.03 -15.19 -10.95
C ARG A 154 16.82 -15.40 -11.85
N LEU A 155 16.19 -16.58 -11.80
CA LEU A 155 15.05 -16.96 -12.64
C LEU A 155 13.70 -16.67 -11.98
N VAL A 156 13.62 -16.74 -10.65
CA VAL A 156 12.40 -16.42 -9.90
C VAL A 156 12.25 -14.91 -9.71
N VAL A 157 13.35 -14.19 -9.46
CA VAL A 157 13.36 -12.73 -9.35
C VAL A 157 14.44 -12.11 -10.26
N PRO A 158 14.26 -12.15 -11.60
CA PRO A 158 15.16 -11.48 -12.54
C PRO A 158 15.46 -10.02 -12.15
N PHE A 159 16.75 -9.68 -12.06
CA PHE A 159 17.19 -8.32 -11.74
C PHE A 159 17.13 -7.41 -12.97
N LEU A 160 16.03 -6.66 -13.09
CA LEU A 160 15.76 -5.76 -14.21
C LEU A 160 16.28 -4.32 -14.01
N ASP A 161 16.68 -3.93 -12.79
CA ASP A 161 17.06 -2.53 -12.45
C ASP A 161 18.55 -2.21 -12.74
N GLN A 162 19.07 -2.72 -13.85
CA GLN A 162 20.47 -2.55 -14.26
C GLN A 162 20.77 -1.07 -14.57
N ASP A 163 21.66 -0.46 -13.79
CA ASP A 163 22.04 0.94 -13.95
C ASP A 163 23.34 1.13 -14.75
N GLY A 164 23.59 2.35 -15.21
CA GLY A 164 24.76 2.73 -15.99
C GLY A 164 24.99 4.24 -15.99
N ARG A 165 26.15 4.68 -16.50
CA ARG A 165 26.44 6.12 -16.64
C ARG A 165 25.40 6.80 -17.53
N ASP A 166 24.91 6.13 -18.56
CA ASP A 166 23.80 6.60 -19.39
C ASP A 166 22.80 5.47 -19.65
N ALA A 167 21.62 5.85 -20.16
CA ALA A 167 20.55 4.93 -20.52
C ALA A 167 20.99 3.82 -21.49
N GLY A 168 21.90 4.10 -22.43
CA GLY A 168 22.39 3.12 -23.40
C GLY A 168 23.24 2.03 -22.74
N ILE A 169 24.16 2.41 -21.85
CA ILE A 169 24.96 1.48 -21.05
C ILE A 169 24.06 0.64 -20.13
N ALA A 170 23.09 1.28 -19.47
CA ALA A 170 22.11 0.61 -18.64
C ALA A 170 21.31 -0.43 -19.46
N LEU A 171 20.93 -0.09 -20.69
CA LEU A 171 20.25 -0.99 -21.63
C LEU A 171 21.11 -2.19 -22.03
N ALA A 172 22.35 -1.94 -22.45
CA ALA A 172 23.30 -2.99 -22.81
C ALA A 172 23.59 -3.96 -21.66
N ARG A 173 23.66 -3.46 -20.42
CA ARG A 173 23.83 -4.31 -19.22
C ARG A 173 22.66 -5.24 -18.99
N ALA A 174 21.42 -4.75 -19.08
CA ALA A 174 20.26 -5.64 -18.97
C ALA A 174 20.16 -6.61 -20.13
N GLN A 175 20.49 -6.19 -21.35
CA GLN A 175 20.49 -7.12 -22.49
C GLN A 175 21.48 -8.27 -22.26
N ARG A 176 22.69 -7.98 -21.76
CA ARG A 176 23.66 -9.02 -21.39
C ARG A 176 23.11 -9.94 -20.30
N TYR A 177 22.57 -9.37 -19.22
CA TYR A 177 21.99 -10.15 -18.12
C TYR A 177 20.86 -11.06 -18.61
N ILE A 178 19.97 -10.55 -19.45
CA ILE A 178 18.88 -11.30 -20.06
C ILE A 178 19.41 -12.40 -20.98
N GLY A 179 20.46 -12.13 -21.76
CA GLY A 179 21.13 -13.14 -22.59
C GLY A 179 21.71 -14.29 -21.78
N GLU A 180 22.25 -14.03 -20.58
CA GLU A 180 22.68 -15.09 -19.65
C GLU A 180 21.50 -15.93 -19.15
N LEU A 181 20.36 -15.31 -18.84
CA LEU A 181 19.15 -16.06 -18.48
C LEU A 181 18.67 -16.93 -19.64
N GLN A 182 18.64 -16.38 -20.85
CA GLN A 182 18.24 -17.09 -22.06
C GLN A 182 19.14 -18.31 -22.32
N ALA A 183 20.46 -18.14 -22.19
CA ALA A 183 21.42 -19.21 -22.37
C ALA A 183 21.21 -20.35 -21.36
N HIS A 184 20.93 -20.02 -20.09
CA HIS A 184 20.62 -21.03 -19.08
C HIS A 184 19.27 -21.71 -19.33
N LEU A 185 18.25 -20.93 -19.72
CA LEU A 185 16.90 -21.45 -20.02
C LEU A 185 16.88 -22.42 -21.21
N ALA A 186 17.84 -22.31 -22.14
CA ALA A 186 18.04 -23.28 -23.21
C ALA A 186 18.56 -24.64 -22.69
N LEU A 187 19.19 -24.67 -21.51
CA LEU A 187 19.67 -25.90 -20.86
C LEU A 187 18.62 -26.48 -19.91
N ARG A 188 18.03 -25.64 -19.06
CA ARG A 188 17.03 -26.01 -18.06
C ARG A 188 15.99 -24.91 -17.90
N SER A 189 14.71 -25.28 -18.02
CA SER A 189 13.60 -24.41 -17.65
C SER A 189 13.62 -24.09 -16.16
N VAL A 190 12.86 -23.08 -15.72
CA VAL A 190 12.78 -22.73 -14.30
C VAL A 190 12.28 -23.89 -13.46
N GLU A 191 11.25 -24.60 -13.91
CA GLU A 191 10.73 -25.77 -13.21
C GLU A 191 11.76 -26.90 -13.14
N GLN A 192 12.47 -27.18 -14.24
CA GLN A 192 13.55 -28.17 -14.26
C GLN A 192 14.67 -27.80 -13.29
N GLU A 193 15.02 -26.51 -13.18
CA GLU A 193 16.01 -26.02 -12.22
C GLU A 193 15.56 -26.23 -10.78
N VAL A 194 14.30 -25.93 -10.45
CA VAL A 194 13.72 -26.17 -9.13
C VAL A 194 13.74 -27.66 -8.79
N ARG A 195 13.25 -28.52 -9.69
CA ARG A 195 13.28 -29.98 -9.47
C ARG A 195 14.71 -30.52 -9.34
N HIS A 196 15.65 -29.97 -10.10
CA HIS A 196 17.07 -30.30 -9.95
C HIS A 196 17.62 -29.91 -8.57
N PHE A 197 17.28 -28.72 -8.05
CA PHE A 197 17.66 -28.31 -6.70
C PHE A 197 17.13 -29.29 -5.64
N HIS A 198 15.84 -29.63 -5.68
CA HIS A 198 15.21 -30.53 -4.70
C HIS A 198 15.77 -31.95 -4.75
N SER A 199 15.96 -32.51 -5.96
CA SER A 199 16.58 -33.84 -6.12
C SER A 199 18.05 -33.87 -5.69
N THR A 200 18.79 -32.77 -5.90
CA THR A 200 20.18 -32.64 -5.44
C THR A 200 20.24 -32.54 -3.91
N LEU A 201 19.28 -31.85 -3.29
CA LEU A 201 19.15 -31.79 -1.83
C LEU A 201 18.85 -33.17 -1.23
N GLU A 202 17.89 -33.91 -1.80
CA GLU A 202 17.59 -35.29 -1.42
C GLU A 202 18.82 -36.20 -1.55
N ARG A 203 19.57 -36.06 -2.65
CA ARG A 203 20.81 -36.81 -2.86
C ARG A 203 21.87 -36.47 -1.80
N ALA A 204 22.01 -35.20 -1.42
CA ALA A 204 22.94 -34.78 -0.37
C ALA A 204 22.59 -35.45 0.96
N PHE A 205 21.30 -35.45 1.35
CA PHE A 205 20.86 -36.13 2.56
C PHE A 205 20.98 -37.65 2.47
N SER A 206 20.70 -38.26 1.32
CA SER A 206 20.85 -39.70 1.12
C SER A 206 22.31 -40.15 1.27
N LEU A 207 23.25 -39.39 0.69
CA LEU A 207 24.68 -39.63 0.87
C LEU A 207 25.08 -39.47 2.34
N ALA A 208 24.67 -38.38 2.99
CA ALA A 208 24.98 -38.11 4.38
C ALA A 208 24.39 -39.17 5.34
N ALA A 209 23.16 -39.63 5.11
CA ALA A 209 22.51 -40.67 5.92
C ALA A 209 23.03 -42.08 5.61
N GLY A 210 23.56 -42.30 4.40
CA GLY A 210 23.92 -43.63 3.90
C GLY A 210 22.70 -44.47 3.47
N ASP A 211 21.50 -43.87 3.45
CA ASP A 211 20.25 -44.50 3.06
C ASP A 211 19.35 -43.52 2.29
N SER A 212 18.76 -44.00 1.20
CA SER A 212 17.94 -43.16 0.31
C SER A 212 16.56 -42.82 0.89
N THR A 213 16.00 -43.70 1.72
CA THR A 213 14.68 -43.47 2.32
C THR A 213 14.78 -42.45 3.45
N ALA A 214 15.78 -42.60 4.31
CA ALA A 214 16.15 -41.59 5.31
C ALA A 214 16.47 -40.25 4.62
N GLY A 215 17.22 -40.26 3.52
CA GLY A 215 17.53 -39.07 2.74
C GLY A 215 16.30 -38.29 2.28
N ARG A 216 15.27 -38.99 1.76
CA ARG A 216 13.97 -38.39 1.37
C ARG A 216 13.24 -37.75 2.53
N GLU A 217 13.14 -38.44 3.66
CA GLU A 217 12.44 -37.95 4.84
C GLU A 217 13.13 -36.74 5.45
N LEU A 218 14.47 -36.80 5.55
CA LEU A 218 15.30 -35.69 6.01
C LEU A 218 15.18 -34.47 5.11
N ALA A 219 15.21 -34.66 3.78
CA ALA A 219 15.04 -33.56 2.82
C ALA A 219 13.65 -32.91 2.96
N ARG A 220 12.58 -33.70 3.14
CA ARG A 220 11.22 -33.17 3.38
C ARG A 220 11.16 -32.34 4.66
N GLY A 221 11.68 -32.88 5.77
CA GLY A 221 11.71 -32.18 7.05
C GLY A 221 12.57 -30.91 7.03
N ALA A 222 13.73 -30.98 6.36
CA ALA A 222 14.60 -29.83 6.14
C ALA A 222 13.88 -28.68 5.42
N ARG A 223 13.14 -28.99 4.34
CA ARG A 223 12.38 -27.99 3.58
C ARG A 223 11.29 -27.32 4.39
N GLY A 224 10.51 -28.09 5.16
CA GLY A 224 9.47 -27.54 6.05
C GLY A 224 10.07 -26.59 7.10
N ILE A 225 11.13 -27.02 7.79
CA ILE A 225 11.83 -26.20 8.77
C ILE A 225 12.43 -24.95 8.13
N LEU A 226 12.99 -25.07 6.93
CA LEU A 226 13.58 -23.95 6.20
C LEU A 226 12.53 -22.90 5.83
N LEU A 227 11.35 -23.34 5.37
CA LEU A 227 10.24 -22.45 5.04
C LEU A 227 9.80 -21.65 6.26
N GLU A 228 9.46 -22.35 7.35
CA GLU A 228 8.88 -21.75 8.55
C GLU A 228 9.87 -20.92 9.37
N ALA A 229 11.13 -21.38 9.49
CA ALA A 229 12.08 -20.76 10.41
C ALA A 229 13.05 -19.78 9.73
N VAL A 230 13.15 -19.78 8.39
CA VAL A 230 14.10 -18.92 7.66
C VAL A 230 13.41 -18.11 6.57
N ILE A 231 12.74 -18.76 5.61
CA ILE A 231 12.26 -18.08 4.40
C ILE A 231 11.11 -17.14 4.72
N LEU A 232 10.02 -17.63 5.34
CA LEU A 232 8.85 -16.79 5.64
C LEU A 232 9.19 -15.65 6.63
N PRO A 233 9.91 -15.89 7.75
CA PRO A 233 10.28 -14.82 8.68
C PRO A 233 11.20 -13.76 8.06
N TYR A 234 12.08 -14.12 7.12
CA TYR A 234 12.89 -13.14 6.41
C TYR A 234 12.07 -12.35 5.39
N ASN A 235 11.22 -13.04 4.62
CA ASN A 235 10.40 -12.45 3.57
C ASN A 235 9.29 -11.54 4.14
N SER A 236 8.80 -11.77 5.37
CA SER A 236 7.85 -10.87 6.06
C SER A 236 8.41 -9.46 6.32
N LEU A 237 9.73 -9.30 6.19
CA LEU A 237 10.45 -8.03 6.33
C LEU A 237 10.59 -7.26 4.99
N LEU A 238 9.91 -7.69 3.93
CA LEU A 238 9.89 -7.00 2.64
C LEU A 238 9.41 -5.54 2.81
N GLY A 239 10.10 -4.61 2.15
CA GLY A 239 9.82 -3.17 2.22
C GLY A 239 10.42 -2.45 3.44
N ARG A 240 11.04 -3.17 4.40
CA ARG A 240 11.59 -2.60 5.64
C ARG A 240 13.11 -2.58 5.64
N LYS A 241 13.70 -1.47 6.12
CA LYS A 241 15.17 -1.32 6.25
C LYS A 241 15.70 -2.37 7.22
N LYS A 242 16.76 -3.07 6.83
CA LYS A 242 17.35 -4.16 7.60
C LYS A 242 18.71 -3.74 8.17
N LYS A 243 18.96 -4.06 9.43
CA LYS A 243 20.26 -3.92 10.11
C LYS A 243 20.76 -5.29 10.52
N LYS A 244 22.08 -5.52 10.40
CA LYS A 244 22.69 -6.85 10.53
C LYS A 244 21.94 -7.85 9.64
N ASP A 245 21.85 -7.50 8.36
CA ASP A 245 21.11 -8.26 7.36
C ASP A 245 21.84 -9.56 7.02
N THR A 246 21.53 -10.62 7.77
CA THR A 246 22.03 -11.99 7.61
C THR A 246 20.95 -12.96 8.08
N LEU A 247 20.98 -14.19 7.56
CA LEU A 247 20.11 -15.28 8.01
C LEU A 247 20.65 -16.02 9.24
N GLU A 248 21.77 -15.62 9.84
CA GLU A 248 22.49 -16.45 10.81
C GLU A 248 21.67 -16.82 12.07
N GLU A 249 20.90 -15.87 12.62
CA GLU A 249 20.00 -16.13 13.76
C GLU A 249 18.88 -17.10 13.38
N LEU A 250 18.17 -16.80 12.30
CA LEU A 250 17.10 -17.65 11.75
C LEU A 250 17.62 -19.06 11.44
N ALA A 251 18.80 -19.15 10.82
CA ALA A 251 19.48 -20.39 10.50
C ALA A 251 19.87 -21.19 11.75
N THR A 252 20.29 -20.52 12.83
CA THR A 252 20.63 -21.19 14.09
C THR A 252 19.39 -21.81 14.73
N VAL A 253 18.27 -21.08 14.77
CA VAL A 253 16.97 -21.62 15.23
C VAL A 253 16.54 -22.81 14.36
N ALA A 254 16.64 -22.68 13.04
CA ALA A 254 16.34 -23.75 12.09
C ALA A 254 17.21 -24.99 12.32
N ARG A 255 18.53 -24.83 12.50
CA ARG A 255 19.47 -25.93 12.76
C ARG A 255 19.15 -26.66 14.06
N GLY A 256 18.73 -25.93 15.10
CA GLY A 256 18.27 -26.53 16.36
C GLY A 256 16.99 -27.37 16.17
N ARG A 257 16.01 -26.86 15.41
CA ARG A 257 14.79 -27.61 15.06
C ARG A 257 15.12 -28.86 14.25
N PHE A 258 15.99 -28.74 13.25
CA PHE A 258 16.40 -29.86 12.41
C PHE A 258 17.19 -30.91 13.20
N SER A 259 18.06 -30.49 14.12
CA SER A 259 18.79 -31.41 15.00
C SER A 259 17.84 -32.24 15.86
N ARG A 260 16.79 -31.61 16.42
CA ARG A 260 15.74 -32.34 17.14
C ARG A 260 14.99 -33.32 16.24
N LEU A 261 14.62 -32.91 15.03
CA LEU A 261 13.96 -33.79 14.06
C LEU A 261 14.81 -35.04 13.79
N VAL A 262 16.10 -34.86 13.47
CA VAL A 262 17.04 -35.95 13.17
C VAL A 262 17.10 -36.94 14.34
N VAL A 263 17.30 -36.45 15.57
CA VAL A 263 17.40 -37.31 16.76
C VAL A 263 16.07 -38.00 17.09
N SER A 264 14.94 -37.29 17.00
CA SER A 264 13.62 -37.83 17.38
C SER A 264 13.06 -38.82 16.36
N SER A 265 13.44 -38.70 15.09
CA SER A 265 12.89 -39.50 13.99
C SER A 265 13.40 -40.94 13.99
N GLY A 266 14.60 -41.18 14.53
CA GLY A 266 15.26 -42.49 14.51
C GLY A 266 15.69 -42.97 13.11
N VAL A 267 15.54 -42.13 12.07
CA VAL A 267 15.82 -42.51 10.66
C VAL A 267 17.32 -42.47 10.34
N THR A 268 18.11 -41.81 11.16
CA THR A 268 19.56 -41.62 10.96
C THR A 268 20.33 -42.39 12.05
N PRO A 269 21.23 -43.32 11.68
CA PRO A 269 22.14 -43.94 12.65
C PRO A 269 23.01 -42.89 13.34
N GLU A 270 23.36 -43.10 14.62
CA GLU A 270 24.15 -42.14 15.41
C GLU A 270 25.47 -41.74 14.71
N ALA A 271 26.15 -42.71 14.07
CA ALA A 271 27.37 -42.47 13.31
C ALA A 271 27.20 -41.59 12.06
N ARG A 272 25.98 -41.37 11.58
CA ARG A 272 25.64 -40.55 10.41
C ARG A 272 24.93 -39.24 10.77
N THR A 273 24.68 -38.99 12.06
CA THR A 273 24.04 -37.75 12.53
C THR A 273 24.82 -36.50 12.13
N GLU A 274 26.13 -36.45 12.39
CA GLU A 274 26.95 -35.26 12.07
C GLU A 274 26.98 -34.94 10.56
N PRO A 275 27.22 -35.89 9.64
CA PRO A 275 27.04 -35.68 8.19
C PRO A 275 25.68 -35.09 7.80
N VAL A 276 24.59 -35.59 8.37
CA VAL A 276 23.23 -35.10 8.08
C VAL A 276 23.05 -33.66 8.56
N LEU A 277 23.49 -33.34 9.78
CA LEU A 277 23.42 -31.98 10.32
C LEU A 277 24.32 -31.01 9.55
N PHE A 278 25.47 -31.49 9.04
CA PHE A 278 26.34 -30.73 8.16
C PHE A 278 25.65 -30.33 6.86
N VAL A 279 24.88 -31.22 6.21
CA VAL A 279 24.12 -30.87 4.99
C VAL A 279 23.17 -29.70 5.25
N PHE A 280 22.42 -29.73 6.36
CA PHE A 280 21.49 -28.64 6.69
C PHE A 280 22.21 -27.34 7.10
N GLN A 281 23.37 -27.45 7.78
CA GLN A 281 24.24 -26.31 8.04
C GLN A 281 24.70 -25.65 6.74
N ARG A 282 25.08 -26.44 5.73
CA ARG A 282 25.52 -25.95 4.41
C ARG A 282 24.36 -25.35 3.61
N LEU A 283 23.17 -25.95 3.66
CA LEU A 283 21.96 -25.40 3.04
C LEU A 283 21.64 -23.99 3.56
N THR A 284 21.60 -23.82 4.88
CA THR A 284 21.33 -22.50 5.49
C THR A 284 22.43 -21.47 5.19
N ALA A 285 23.70 -21.88 5.16
CA ALA A 285 24.81 -21.00 4.79
C ALA A 285 24.75 -20.56 3.33
N LEU A 286 24.39 -21.48 2.43
CA LEU A 286 24.15 -21.20 1.01
C LEU A 286 23.03 -20.18 0.83
N LEU A 287 21.95 -20.26 1.62
CA LEU A 287 20.85 -19.29 1.54
C LEU A 287 21.26 -17.89 1.95
N ASP A 288 22.13 -17.76 2.96
CA ASP A 288 22.67 -16.46 3.34
C ASP A 288 23.60 -15.89 2.26
N GLN A 289 24.32 -16.74 1.53
CA GLN A 289 25.15 -16.32 0.39
C GLN A 289 24.31 -15.82 -0.79
N VAL A 290 23.26 -16.55 -1.20
CA VAL A 290 22.36 -16.10 -2.28
C VAL A 290 21.62 -14.82 -1.89
N ARG A 291 21.18 -14.70 -0.62
CA ARG A 291 20.62 -13.46 -0.06
C ARG A 291 21.62 -12.31 -0.18
N GLY A 292 22.86 -12.51 0.28
CA GLY A 292 23.90 -11.48 0.24
C GLY A 292 24.23 -11.03 -1.19
N LYS A 293 24.23 -11.94 -2.16
CA LYS A 293 24.37 -11.60 -3.58
C LYS A 293 23.18 -10.81 -4.10
N ALA A 294 21.95 -11.20 -3.75
CA ALA A 294 20.76 -10.43 -4.12
C ALA A 294 20.79 -9.03 -3.51
N ALA A 295 21.16 -8.89 -2.23
CA ALA A 295 21.31 -7.60 -1.57
C ALA A 295 22.33 -6.69 -2.28
N LYS A 296 23.44 -7.27 -2.75
CA LYS A 296 24.45 -6.56 -3.54
C LYS A 296 23.96 -6.16 -4.94
N GLU A 297 23.17 -7.01 -5.60
CA GLU A 297 22.60 -6.71 -6.92
C GLU A 297 21.56 -5.60 -6.85
N TRP A 298 20.64 -5.68 -5.88
CA TRP A 298 19.60 -4.67 -5.69
C TRP A 298 20.12 -3.36 -5.09
N ASP A 299 21.27 -3.39 -4.42
CA ASP A 299 21.83 -2.29 -3.63
C ASP A 299 20.81 -1.70 -2.62
N ASP A 300 19.86 -2.53 -2.19
CA ASP A 300 18.79 -2.16 -1.28
C ASP A 300 18.22 -3.41 -0.59
N PRO A 301 18.53 -3.64 0.69
CA PRO A 301 18.08 -4.85 1.40
C PRO A 301 16.57 -4.90 1.62
N ARG A 302 15.83 -3.81 1.37
CA ARG A 302 14.36 -3.76 1.53
C ARG A 302 13.64 -4.61 0.48
N VAL A 303 14.27 -4.86 -0.67
CA VAL A 303 13.66 -5.59 -1.81
C VAL A 303 14.28 -6.97 -2.01
N VAL A 304 15.05 -7.46 -1.05
CA VAL A 304 15.60 -8.82 -1.10
C VAL A 304 14.49 -9.80 -0.73
N TRP A 305 14.18 -10.69 -1.67
CA TRP A 305 13.22 -11.78 -1.54
C TRP A 305 13.94 -13.12 -1.68
N LEU A 306 13.70 -14.04 -0.76
CA LEU A 306 14.15 -15.43 -0.87
C LEU A 306 13.10 -16.23 -1.65
N PRO A 307 13.43 -16.80 -2.83
CA PRO A 307 12.54 -17.70 -3.55
C PRO A 307 11.94 -18.79 -2.66
N LEU A 308 10.61 -18.89 -2.67
CA LEU A 308 9.88 -19.92 -1.94
C LEU A 308 10.18 -21.32 -2.51
N GLN A 309 10.63 -21.39 -3.76
CA GLN A 309 11.06 -22.60 -4.47
C GLN A 309 12.24 -23.32 -3.81
N TYR A 310 12.98 -22.67 -2.90
CA TYR A 310 13.99 -23.36 -2.09
C TYR A 310 13.40 -24.38 -1.11
N ALA A 311 12.13 -24.22 -0.73
CA ALA A 311 11.44 -25.15 0.15
C ALA A 311 10.26 -25.86 -0.53
N LEU A 312 9.58 -25.18 -1.47
CA LEU A 312 8.36 -25.65 -2.08
C LEU A 312 8.59 -26.18 -3.51
N LEU A 313 7.97 -27.31 -3.82
CA LEU A 313 7.76 -27.79 -5.19
C LEU A 313 6.43 -27.25 -5.74
N PRO A 314 6.28 -27.10 -7.07
CA PRO A 314 5.05 -26.58 -7.68
C PRO A 314 3.75 -27.25 -7.21
N GLU A 315 3.77 -28.57 -7.02
CA GLU A 315 2.66 -29.41 -6.58
C GLU A 315 2.36 -29.35 -5.06
N GLN A 316 2.98 -28.45 -4.30
CA GLN A 316 2.78 -28.32 -2.84
C GLN A 316 2.06 -27.03 -2.43
N TYR A 317 1.57 -26.26 -3.40
CA TYR A 317 0.88 -24.98 -3.19
C TYR A 317 -0.12 -24.70 -4.31
N ASP A 318 -0.77 -25.74 -4.82
CA ASP A 318 -1.69 -25.64 -5.96
C ASP A 318 -3.16 -25.61 -5.54
N GLU A 319 -3.47 -25.84 -4.26
CA GLU A 319 -4.82 -25.71 -3.71
C GLU A 319 -5.07 -24.32 -3.06
N GLN A 320 -6.34 -23.88 -3.09
CA GLN A 320 -6.78 -22.62 -2.48
C GLN A 320 -6.39 -22.53 -1.00
N SER A 321 -6.69 -23.57 -0.20
CA SER A 321 -6.40 -23.58 1.25
C SER A 321 -4.90 -23.59 1.59
N GLU A 322 -4.06 -24.18 0.73
CA GLU A 322 -2.61 -24.16 0.90
C GLU A 322 -2.03 -22.77 0.63
N LEU A 323 -2.53 -22.10 -0.41
CA LEU A 323 -2.19 -20.72 -0.72
C LEU A 323 -2.64 -19.77 0.39
N ASP A 324 -3.86 -19.95 0.91
CA ASP A 324 -4.39 -19.17 2.03
C ASP A 324 -3.50 -19.36 3.27
N ALA A 325 -3.19 -20.60 3.65
CA ALA A 325 -2.32 -20.89 4.80
C ALA A 325 -0.91 -20.29 4.67
N LEU A 326 -0.31 -20.34 3.48
CA LEU A 326 0.99 -19.71 3.22
C LEU A 326 0.91 -18.18 3.34
N LEU A 327 -0.18 -17.57 2.87
CA LEU A 327 -0.39 -16.13 2.99
C LEU A 327 -0.54 -15.73 4.47
N GLU A 328 -1.33 -16.47 5.24
CA GLU A 328 -1.52 -16.20 6.67
C GLU A 328 -0.20 -16.30 7.44
N GLN A 329 0.62 -17.31 7.15
CA GLN A 329 1.93 -17.49 7.78
C GLN A 329 2.91 -16.38 7.37
N ALA A 330 2.92 -15.98 6.10
CA ALA A 330 3.86 -14.97 5.59
C ALA A 330 3.50 -13.55 6.06
N THR A 331 2.21 -13.25 6.19
CA THR A 331 1.71 -11.90 6.51
C THR A 331 1.36 -11.71 7.98
N GLU A 332 1.20 -12.80 8.73
CA GLU A 332 0.67 -12.83 10.10
C GLU A 332 -0.76 -12.28 10.24
N VAL A 333 -1.53 -12.26 9.13
CA VAL A 333 -2.94 -11.83 9.08
C VAL A 333 -3.80 -13.01 8.60
N ARG A 334 -4.91 -13.27 9.29
CA ARG A 334 -5.79 -14.40 8.98
C ARG A 334 -6.90 -14.02 8.02
N PHE A 335 -7.33 -14.98 7.22
CA PHE A 335 -8.58 -14.88 6.48
C PHE A 335 -9.76 -14.95 7.43
N SER A 336 -10.87 -14.39 6.94
CA SER A 336 -12.17 -14.48 7.58
C SER A 336 -13.19 -14.98 6.57
N ASP A 337 -14.06 -15.86 7.03
CA ASP A 337 -15.25 -16.29 6.32
C ASP A 337 -16.44 -15.37 6.64
N HIS A 338 -17.56 -15.62 5.96
CA HIS A 338 -18.83 -14.95 6.20
C HIS A 338 -18.76 -13.43 6.02
N ASN A 339 -18.06 -12.99 4.98
CA ASN A 339 -18.07 -11.60 4.54
C ASN A 339 -19.02 -11.41 3.36
N ARG A 340 -19.48 -10.18 3.18
CA ARG A 340 -20.13 -9.71 1.95
C ARG A 340 -19.25 -8.66 1.32
N ILE A 341 -18.91 -8.83 0.04
CA ILE A 341 -18.07 -7.91 -0.72
C ILE A 341 -18.81 -7.50 -1.99
N GLN A 342 -18.98 -6.19 -2.19
CA GLN A 342 -19.59 -5.64 -3.40
C GLN A 342 -18.60 -4.71 -4.10
N TYR A 343 -18.44 -4.91 -5.40
CA TYR A 343 -17.56 -4.10 -6.24
C TYR A 343 -18.32 -2.94 -6.85
N VAL A 344 -17.87 -1.70 -6.60
CA VAL A 344 -18.58 -0.50 -7.03
C VAL A 344 -17.69 0.47 -7.83
N ALA A 345 -18.29 1.13 -8.81
CA ALA A 345 -17.66 2.14 -9.65
C ALA A 345 -17.28 3.41 -8.87
N ASN A 346 -16.24 4.13 -9.34
CA ASN A 346 -15.70 5.34 -8.73
C ASN A 346 -16.75 6.37 -8.31
N LEU A 347 -17.69 6.70 -9.21
CA LEU A 347 -18.73 7.71 -8.96
C LEU A 347 -19.61 7.40 -7.75
N GLN A 348 -19.78 6.13 -7.42
CA GLN A 348 -20.60 5.71 -6.28
C GLN A 348 -19.92 5.96 -4.94
N PHE A 349 -18.58 6.07 -4.90
CA PHE A 349 -17.84 6.27 -3.65
C PHE A 349 -18.32 7.50 -2.86
N HIS A 350 -18.51 8.63 -3.54
CA HIS A 350 -18.95 9.87 -2.90
C HIS A 350 -20.31 9.70 -2.19
N TRP A 351 -21.25 9.05 -2.87
CA TRP A 351 -22.60 8.85 -2.38
C TRP A 351 -22.68 7.77 -1.30
N GLU A 352 -21.91 6.69 -1.45
CA GLU A 352 -21.78 5.66 -0.43
C GLU A 352 -21.10 6.20 0.83
N LEU A 353 -20.10 7.08 0.72
CA LEU A 353 -19.53 7.78 1.87
C LEU A 353 -20.58 8.64 2.59
N LEU A 354 -21.35 9.47 1.87
CA LEU A 354 -22.46 10.24 2.46
C LEU A 354 -23.45 9.33 3.20
N ARG A 355 -23.80 8.20 2.57
CA ARG A 355 -24.73 7.24 3.17
C ARG A 355 -24.16 6.64 4.46
N THR A 356 -22.90 6.18 4.45
CA THR A 356 -22.27 5.61 5.65
C THR A 356 -22.23 6.60 6.82
N ILE A 357 -21.92 7.88 6.57
CA ILE A 357 -21.94 8.94 7.59
C ILE A 357 -23.35 9.08 8.20
N ARG A 358 -24.39 9.10 7.36
CA ARG A 358 -25.78 9.27 7.79
C ARG A 358 -26.34 8.06 8.54
N GLU A 359 -25.98 6.86 8.10
CA GLU A 359 -26.45 5.60 8.71
C GLU A 359 -25.79 5.28 10.05
N THR A 360 -24.61 5.84 10.31
CA THR A 360 -23.81 5.63 11.53
C THR A 360 -24.62 5.79 12.81
N LYS A 361 -24.51 4.83 13.72
CA LYS A 361 -25.22 4.82 15.03
C LYS A 361 -24.28 5.07 16.21
N ASP A 362 -23.11 4.43 16.20
CA ASP A 362 -22.15 4.43 17.31
C ASP A 362 -20.91 5.25 16.94
N TYR A 363 -20.27 4.92 15.81
CA TYR A 363 -19.09 5.65 15.35
C TYR A 363 -18.77 5.41 13.89
N HIS A 364 -18.06 6.38 13.30
CA HIS A 364 -17.58 6.31 11.92
C HIS A 364 -16.13 6.79 11.84
N VAL A 365 -15.34 6.12 11.01
CA VAL A 365 -13.96 6.48 10.71
C VAL A 365 -13.87 6.73 9.21
N LEU A 366 -13.42 7.92 8.83
CA LEU A 366 -12.92 8.19 7.48
C LEU A 366 -11.40 8.28 7.54
N TRP A 367 -10.73 7.38 6.85
CA TRP A 367 -9.28 7.38 6.72
C TRP A 367 -8.92 7.66 5.28
N ILE A 368 -8.43 8.87 5.01
CA ILE A 368 -8.21 9.31 3.65
C ILE A 368 -6.98 10.21 3.56
N HIS A 369 -6.18 10.01 2.52
CA HIS A 369 -5.05 10.89 2.27
C HIS A 369 -5.49 12.28 1.77
N ASP A 370 -6.49 12.40 0.89
CA ASP A 370 -6.86 13.63 0.18
C ASP A 370 -8.34 14.01 0.43
N PHE A 371 -8.56 15.21 0.98
CA PHE A 371 -9.87 15.83 1.26
C PHE A 371 -9.76 17.35 0.99
N PRO A 372 -9.86 17.81 -0.27
CA PRO A 372 -9.61 19.19 -0.60
C PRO A 372 -10.70 20.15 -0.11
N ALA A 373 -10.27 21.30 0.41
CA ALA A 373 -11.21 22.41 0.62
C ALA A 373 -11.35 23.28 -0.64
N VAL A 374 -10.36 23.24 -1.53
CA VAL A 374 -10.30 24.05 -2.75
C VAL A 374 -10.09 23.18 -3.98
N ALA A 375 -10.84 23.48 -5.03
CA ALA A 375 -10.65 22.94 -6.36
C ALA A 375 -9.41 23.54 -7.04
N ALA A 376 -9.03 22.98 -8.19
CA ALA A 376 -7.85 23.39 -8.95
C ALA A 376 -7.88 24.86 -9.40
N ASP A 377 -9.07 25.41 -9.64
CA ASP A 377 -9.29 26.82 -10.02
C ASP A 377 -9.37 27.77 -8.81
N GLY A 378 -9.14 27.26 -7.60
CA GLY A 378 -9.19 28.00 -6.34
C GLY A 378 -10.60 28.22 -5.79
N SER A 379 -11.64 27.69 -6.44
CA SER A 379 -13.00 27.68 -5.89
C SER A 379 -13.16 26.66 -4.75
N LEU A 380 -14.25 26.76 -3.98
CA LEU A 380 -14.63 25.76 -2.99
C LEU A 380 -14.86 24.40 -3.66
N ASP A 381 -14.23 23.34 -3.16
CA ASP A 381 -14.48 21.99 -3.67
C ASP A 381 -15.88 21.53 -3.25
N TRP A 382 -16.79 21.38 -4.22
CA TRP A 382 -18.20 21.13 -3.92
C TRP A 382 -18.42 19.75 -3.32
N ALA A 383 -17.66 18.74 -3.76
CA ALA A 383 -17.84 17.37 -3.31
C ALA A 383 -17.45 17.23 -1.83
N SER A 384 -16.32 17.81 -1.46
CA SER A 384 -15.84 17.84 -0.07
C SER A 384 -16.76 18.67 0.82
N PHE A 385 -17.24 19.80 0.31
CA PHE A 385 -18.19 20.66 1.01
C PHE A 385 -19.54 19.94 1.27
N THR A 386 -20.05 19.19 0.30
CA THR A 386 -21.24 18.35 0.48
C THR A 386 -21.05 17.31 1.60
N GLN A 387 -19.89 16.67 1.71
CA GLN A 387 -19.63 15.73 2.82
C GLN A 387 -19.66 16.42 4.19
N VAL A 388 -19.18 17.67 4.27
CA VAL A 388 -19.22 18.48 5.49
C VAL A 388 -20.66 18.86 5.86
N VAL A 389 -21.39 19.47 4.93
CA VAL A 389 -22.71 20.05 5.19
C VAL A 389 -23.80 18.97 5.23
N ASP A 390 -23.92 18.19 4.15
CA ASP A 390 -25.00 17.23 3.94
C ASP A 390 -24.71 15.87 4.59
N GLY A 391 -23.42 15.56 4.81
CA GLY A 391 -22.97 14.43 5.61
C GLY A 391 -22.92 14.76 7.10
N TYR A 392 -21.80 15.31 7.58
CA TYR A 392 -21.52 15.43 9.00
C TYR A 392 -22.42 16.41 9.76
N LEU A 393 -22.54 17.68 9.32
CA LEU A 393 -23.30 18.69 10.05
C LEU A 393 -24.79 18.35 10.12
N ARG A 394 -25.38 17.97 8.98
CA ARG A 394 -26.76 17.49 8.92
C ARG A 394 -26.99 16.31 9.85
N THR A 395 -26.12 15.31 9.81
CA THR A 395 -26.29 14.10 10.64
C THR A 395 -26.13 14.45 12.12
N LEU A 396 -25.15 15.25 12.51
CA LEU A 396 -25.01 15.72 13.90
C LEU A 396 -26.28 16.41 14.40
N ALA A 397 -26.89 17.29 13.59
CA ALA A 397 -28.13 17.95 13.96
C ALA A 397 -29.28 16.95 14.16
N GLU A 398 -29.48 16.03 13.21
CA GLU A 398 -30.50 14.97 13.30
C GLU A 398 -30.32 14.08 14.55
N ARG A 399 -29.07 13.77 14.92
CA ARG A 399 -28.76 12.94 16.11
C ARG A 399 -28.94 13.70 17.42
N VAL A 400 -28.60 14.98 17.45
CA VAL A 400 -28.86 15.87 18.60
C VAL A 400 -30.36 16.09 18.81
N GLU A 401 -31.12 16.29 17.74
CA GLU A 401 -32.60 16.39 17.79
C GLU A 401 -33.23 15.13 18.41
N ALA A 402 -32.66 13.95 18.13
CA ALA A 402 -33.12 12.68 18.68
C ALA A 402 -32.60 12.36 20.10
N TYR A 403 -31.63 13.13 20.61
CA TYR A 403 -30.84 12.75 21.79
C TYR A 403 -31.67 12.62 23.06
N ASP A 404 -32.66 13.49 23.29
CA ASP A 404 -33.53 13.40 24.48
C ASP A 404 -34.29 12.06 24.56
N ARG A 405 -34.48 11.37 23.42
CA ARG A 405 -35.12 10.05 23.35
C ARG A 405 -34.09 8.92 23.37
N THR A 406 -32.98 9.06 22.65
CA THR A 406 -32.02 7.96 22.47
C THR A 406 -30.93 7.93 23.54
N SER A 407 -30.60 9.08 24.14
CA SER A 407 -29.46 9.30 25.02
C SER A 407 -28.10 8.87 24.42
N THR A 408 -28.04 8.73 23.09
CA THR A 408 -26.85 8.31 22.35
C THR A 408 -26.51 9.29 21.23
N LEU A 409 -25.22 9.56 21.07
CA LEU A 409 -24.66 10.34 19.96
C LEU A 409 -23.53 9.53 19.32
N PRO A 410 -23.51 9.40 17.98
CA PRO A 410 -22.40 8.79 17.28
C PRO A 410 -21.13 9.65 17.39
N THR A 411 -19.97 9.00 17.32
CA THR A 411 -18.67 9.68 17.30
C THR A 411 -18.02 9.55 15.93
N TYR A 412 -17.62 10.68 15.33
CA TYR A 412 -17.02 10.69 13.99
C TYR A 412 -15.52 10.96 14.08
N PHE A 413 -14.72 10.23 13.30
CA PHE A 413 -13.27 10.39 13.20
C PHE A 413 -12.86 10.59 11.75
N ILE A 414 -11.93 11.52 11.51
CA ILE A 414 -11.25 11.66 10.22
C ILE A 414 -9.75 11.56 10.46
N PHE A 415 -9.08 10.62 9.78
CA PHE A 415 -7.62 10.50 9.75
C PHE A 415 -7.12 10.99 8.40
N LEU A 416 -6.31 12.06 8.42
CA LEU A 416 -5.75 12.69 7.22
C LEU A 416 -4.23 12.61 7.19
N ASP A 417 -3.68 12.45 6.01
CA ASP A 417 -2.24 12.60 5.77
C ASP A 417 -1.83 14.08 5.90
N GLN A 418 -0.73 14.35 6.62
CA GLN A 418 -0.22 15.70 6.82
C GLN A 418 0.06 16.45 5.52
N HIS A 419 0.61 15.79 4.49
CA HIS A 419 1.02 16.46 3.27
C HIS A 419 -0.17 17.02 2.50
N TYR A 420 -1.14 16.17 2.26
CA TYR A 420 -2.35 16.55 1.55
C TYR A 420 -3.23 17.48 2.39
N TYR A 421 -3.29 17.31 3.71
CA TYR A 421 -3.99 18.24 4.61
C TYR A 421 -3.54 19.70 4.41
N GLU A 422 -2.23 19.95 4.29
CA GLU A 422 -1.70 21.30 4.02
C GLU A 422 -1.85 21.68 2.54
N GLN A 423 -1.45 20.80 1.62
CA GLN A 423 -1.44 21.08 0.17
C GLN A 423 -2.85 21.42 -0.34
N ARG A 424 -3.87 20.75 0.20
CA ARG A 424 -5.26 20.83 -0.23
C ARG A 424 -6.10 21.78 0.61
N LYS A 425 -5.46 22.48 1.54
CA LYS A 425 -6.08 23.43 2.48
C LYS A 425 -7.23 22.82 3.27
N SER A 426 -7.19 21.51 3.54
CA SER A 426 -8.25 20.74 4.21
C SER A 426 -8.62 21.33 5.57
N ARG A 427 -7.68 22.00 6.23
CA ARG A 427 -7.87 22.74 7.48
C ARG A 427 -9.13 23.62 7.48
N LEU A 428 -9.46 24.27 6.37
CA LEU A 428 -10.66 25.11 6.27
C LEU A 428 -11.93 24.34 6.64
N LEU A 429 -12.12 23.16 6.06
CA LEU A 429 -13.29 22.32 6.28
C LEU A 429 -13.18 21.52 7.59
N MET A 430 -11.98 21.07 7.95
CA MET A 430 -11.76 20.36 9.21
C MET A 430 -12.06 21.24 10.43
N ASN A 431 -11.70 22.53 10.41
CA ASN A 431 -12.01 23.47 11.48
C ASN A 431 -13.53 23.61 11.71
N VAL A 432 -14.33 23.57 10.64
CA VAL A 432 -15.79 23.56 10.73
C VAL A 432 -16.27 22.30 11.46
N LEU A 433 -15.69 21.16 11.15
CA LEU A 433 -16.09 19.89 11.74
C LEU A 433 -15.60 19.70 13.19
N GLU A 434 -14.44 20.27 13.56
CA GLU A 434 -13.89 20.21 14.91
C GLU A 434 -14.58 21.17 15.89
N ASP A 435 -15.14 22.29 15.40
CA ASP A 435 -15.93 23.26 16.19
C ASP A 435 -17.21 23.69 15.45
N PRO A 436 -18.16 22.78 15.22
CA PRO A 436 -19.30 23.03 14.33
C PRO A 436 -20.30 24.04 14.89
N LEU A 437 -20.28 24.29 16.20
CA LEU A 437 -21.19 25.24 16.86
C LEU A 437 -20.73 26.69 16.68
N ARG A 438 -19.43 26.94 16.50
CA ARG A 438 -18.85 28.29 16.57
C ARG A 438 -17.99 28.68 15.37
N ALA A 439 -17.48 27.72 14.61
CA ALA A 439 -16.63 28.01 13.47
C ALA A 439 -17.34 28.91 12.45
N THR A 440 -16.67 30.00 12.05
CA THR A 440 -17.12 30.92 11.00
C THR A 440 -16.04 30.99 9.92
N PRO A 441 -15.93 29.97 9.04
CA PRO A 441 -14.88 29.95 8.03
C PRO A 441 -15.13 31.01 6.96
N GLU A 442 -14.06 31.63 6.47
CA GLU A 442 -14.11 32.40 5.23
C GLU A 442 -14.01 31.44 4.05
N LEU A 443 -15.14 31.19 3.38
CA LEU A 443 -15.18 30.29 2.23
C LEU A 443 -14.48 30.96 1.02
N PRO A 444 -13.67 30.20 0.26
CA PRO A 444 -13.20 30.59 -1.07
C PRO A 444 -14.36 30.94 -2.01
N ARG A 445 -14.05 31.35 -3.24
CA ARG A 445 -15.05 31.54 -4.30
C ARG A 445 -15.93 30.28 -4.40
N SER A 446 -17.22 30.40 -4.10
CA SER A 446 -18.16 29.28 -4.04
C SER A 446 -19.38 29.53 -4.92
N ALA A 447 -20.26 28.53 -5.05
CA ALA A 447 -21.52 28.72 -5.75
C ALA A 447 -22.45 29.67 -4.95
N PRO A 448 -23.39 30.37 -5.62
CA PRO A 448 -24.41 31.17 -4.94
C PRO A 448 -25.18 30.31 -3.94
N GLY A 449 -25.27 30.76 -2.68
CA GLY A 449 -25.98 30.07 -1.62
C GLY A 449 -25.15 29.10 -0.77
N ASP A 450 -23.92 28.72 -1.16
CA ASP A 450 -23.07 27.84 -0.33
C ASP A 450 -22.79 28.41 1.09
N PRO A 451 -22.46 29.71 1.26
CA PRO A 451 -22.30 30.30 2.58
C PRO A 451 -23.58 30.22 3.43
N GLU A 452 -24.74 30.44 2.81
CA GLU A 452 -26.06 30.35 3.46
C GLU A 452 -26.38 28.90 3.84
N ARG A 453 -26.02 27.94 2.98
CA ARG A 453 -26.20 26.50 3.20
C ARG A 453 -25.40 26.03 4.41
N LEU A 454 -24.14 26.46 4.54
CA LEU A 454 -23.32 26.19 5.72
C LEU A 454 -23.90 26.85 6.98
N ALA A 455 -24.23 28.15 6.89
CA ALA A 455 -24.78 28.91 8.02
C ALA A 455 -26.08 28.29 8.55
N LEU A 456 -26.97 27.85 7.65
CA LEU A 456 -28.21 27.17 7.99
C LEU A 456 -27.96 25.82 8.66
N ALA A 457 -27.01 25.02 8.16
CA ALA A 457 -26.67 23.73 8.77
C ALA A 457 -26.12 23.89 10.19
N GLN A 458 -25.21 24.85 10.40
CA GLN A 458 -24.68 25.16 11.73
C GLN A 458 -25.75 25.74 12.66
N GLN A 459 -26.63 26.60 12.14
CA GLN A 459 -27.73 27.16 12.93
C GLN A 459 -28.70 26.07 13.38
N ARG A 460 -29.09 25.15 12.48
CA ARG A 460 -29.92 24.00 12.84
C ARG A 460 -29.27 23.16 13.94
N LEU A 461 -27.96 22.90 13.85
CA LEU A 461 -27.24 22.17 14.89
C LEU A 461 -27.25 22.93 16.23
N ARG A 462 -27.01 24.24 16.24
CA ARG A 462 -27.12 25.07 17.46
C ARG A 462 -28.52 25.05 18.05
N ASP A 463 -29.54 25.16 17.21
CA ASP A 463 -30.94 25.12 17.63
C ASP A 463 -31.28 23.75 18.24
N ALA A 464 -30.83 22.66 17.62
CA ALA A 464 -30.97 21.30 18.14
C ALA A 464 -30.34 21.15 19.53
N VAL A 465 -29.11 21.66 19.73
CA VAL A 465 -28.43 21.65 21.04
C VAL A 465 -29.21 22.47 22.07
N SER A 466 -29.69 23.66 21.68
CA SER A 466 -30.47 24.52 22.57
C SER A 466 -31.84 23.91 22.94
N GLY A 467 -32.41 23.11 22.03
CA GLY A 467 -33.69 22.42 22.18
C GLY A 467 -33.62 21.18 23.07
N SER A 468 -32.48 20.47 23.08
CA SER A 468 -32.28 19.28 23.92
C SER A 468 -32.28 19.64 25.41
N ARG A 469 -33.16 19.00 26.17
CA ARG A 469 -33.21 19.16 27.64
C ARG A 469 -32.10 18.36 28.31
N VAL A 470 -31.82 17.16 27.81
CA VAL A 470 -30.80 16.27 28.39
C VAL A 470 -29.41 16.85 28.18
N LEU A 471 -29.04 17.25 26.96
CA LEU A 471 -27.71 17.84 26.70
C LEU A 471 -27.47 19.11 27.51
N ARG A 472 -28.50 19.96 27.67
CA ARG A 472 -28.36 21.16 28.50
C ARG A 472 -28.17 20.83 29.98
N ALA A 473 -28.83 19.80 30.49
CA ALA A 473 -28.61 19.35 31.86
C ALA A 473 -27.20 18.78 32.04
N GLU A 474 -26.74 17.95 31.11
CA GLU A 474 -25.39 17.38 31.13
C GLU A 474 -24.30 18.42 30.93
N ALA A 475 -24.48 19.37 30.02
CA ALA A 475 -23.54 20.48 29.83
C ALA A 475 -23.42 21.37 31.08
N ARG A 476 -24.48 21.51 31.89
CA ARG A 476 -24.39 22.17 33.21
C ARG A 476 -23.58 21.35 34.21
N GLN A 477 -23.60 20.03 34.11
CA GLN A 477 -22.88 19.12 35.01
C GLN A 477 -21.40 18.98 34.65
N TYR A 478 -21.10 18.81 33.35
CA TYR A 478 -19.76 18.50 32.84
C TYR A 478 -19.04 19.71 32.23
N GLY A 479 -19.77 20.80 31.98
CA GLY A 479 -19.24 22.03 31.42
C GLY A 479 -19.29 22.09 29.89
N GLU A 480 -19.02 23.30 29.37
CA GLU A 480 -19.11 23.62 27.95
C GLU A 480 -18.05 22.92 27.09
N ALA A 481 -16.86 22.67 27.65
CA ALA A 481 -15.79 21.93 26.96
C ALA A 481 -16.18 20.47 26.71
N TRP A 482 -16.94 19.85 27.62
CA TRP A 482 -17.47 18.50 27.43
C TRP A 482 -18.47 18.46 26.26
N LEU A 483 -19.36 19.46 26.18
CA LEU A 483 -20.36 19.55 25.11
C LEU A 483 -19.71 19.70 23.74
N GLN A 484 -18.72 20.60 23.62
CA GLN A 484 -17.94 20.76 22.39
C GLN A 484 -17.21 19.48 22.01
N ASN A 485 -16.63 18.78 22.99
CA ASN A 485 -15.94 17.53 22.71
C ASN A 485 -16.89 16.41 22.28
N ARG A 486 -18.19 16.51 22.63
CA ARG A 486 -19.22 15.54 22.28
C ARG A 486 -19.87 15.83 20.91
N ILE A 487 -19.96 17.10 20.51
CA ILE A 487 -20.62 17.54 19.28
C ILE A 487 -19.57 18.09 18.31
N LYS A 488 -18.81 17.17 17.71
CA LYS A 488 -17.81 17.45 16.69
C LYS A 488 -17.43 16.20 15.92
N VAL A 489 -16.58 16.39 14.91
CA VAL A 489 -15.78 15.32 14.32
C VAL A 489 -14.37 15.41 14.87
N HIS A 490 -13.78 14.29 15.26
CA HIS A 490 -12.41 14.20 15.74
C HIS A 490 -11.45 14.05 14.56
N VAL A 491 -10.59 15.03 14.34
CA VAL A 491 -9.62 15.00 13.24
C VAL A 491 -8.23 14.64 13.78
N SER A 492 -7.62 13.62 13.20
CA SER A 492 -6.24 13.23 13.46
C SER A 492 -5.41 13.40 12.20
N ILE A 493 -4.31 14.14 12.31
CA ILE A 493 -3.37 14.34 11.20
C ILE A 493 -2.18 13.41 11.44
N THR A 494 -1.93 12.51 10.49
CA THR A 494 -0.89 11.47 10.58
C THR A 494 0.46 12.00 10.08
N ASN A 495 1.54 11.47 10.66
CA ASN A 495 2.93 11.80 10.32
C ASN A 495 3.24 13.30 10.39
N ARG A 496 2.75 13.97 11.44
CA ARG A 496 2.97 15.41 11.67
C ARG A 496 4.47 15.73 11.64
N PRO A 497 4.89 16.90 11.11
CA PRO A 497 6.30 17.23 11.02
C PRO A 497 6.88 17.32 12.43
N ASP A 498 7.89 16.50 12.70
CA ASP A 498 8.59 16.50 13.98
C ASP A 498 10.10 16.53 13.71
N PRO A 499 10.79 17.65 14.04
CA PRO A 499 12.20 17.80 13.75
C PRO A 499 13.08 16.90 14.62
N SER A 500 12.52 16.15 15.58
CA SER A 500 13.25 15.13 16.33
C SER A 500 13.36 13.78 15.61
N PHE A 501 12.66 13.61 14.47
CA PHE A 501 12.69 12.38 13.67
C PHE A 501 13.37 12.60 12.32
N TRP A 502 14.57 12.05 12.22
CA TRP A 502 15.44 12.11 11.05
C TRP A 502 15.89 10.73 10.66
N SER A 503 15.90 10.47 9.36
CA SER A 503 16.23 9.17 8.80
C SER A 503 17.51 9.19 7.98
N GLY A 504 18.28 8.11 8.12
CA GLY A 504 19.58 7.95 7.48
C GLY A 504 19.48 7.57 6.00
N GLY A 505 19.52 8.60 5.14
CA GLY A 505 20.17 8.63 3.81
C GLY A 505 19.39 8.12 2.59
N LEU A 506 18.90 9.05 1.74
CA LEU A 506 18.60 8.83 0.31
C LEU A 506 19.89 8.66 -0.53
N VAL A 507 21.00 9.18 0.00
CA VAL A 507 22.36 9.02 -0.52
C VAL A 507 23.14 8.33 0.60
N GLY A 508 23.83 7.24 0.30
CA GLY A 508 24.73 6.61 1.26
C GLY A 508 25.62 7.67 1.93
N SER A 509 25.41 7.89 3.23
CA SER A 509 26.36 8.44 4.21
C SER A 509 26.58 9.96 4.43
N VAL A 510 25.82 10.93 3.88
CA VAL A 510 26.19 12.36 4.11
C VAL A 510 25.16 13.26 4.82
N PHE A 511 23.85 13.19 4.51
CA PHE A 511 22.85 14.02 5.20
C PHE A 511 21.62 13.19 5.56
N ALA A 512 21.26 13.18 6.85
CA ALA A 512 19.95 12.66 7.28
C ALA A 512 18.85 13.61 6.75
N TYR A 513 17.63 13.10 6.54
CA TYR A 513 16.49 13.91 6.11
C TYR A 513 15.30 13.71 7.07
N PRO A 514 14.37 14.68 7.18
CA PRO A 514 13.20 14.56 8.05
C PRO A 514 12.25 13.46 7.57
N ASP A 515 11.57 12.79 8.51
CA ASP A 515 10.55 11.77 8.20
C ASP A 515 9.29 12.33 7.50
N GLN A 516 9.25 13.63 7.25
CA GLN A 516 8.19 14.37 6.56
C GLN A 516 7.86 13.84 5.15
N VAL A 517 8.64 12.90 4.61
CA VAL A 517 8.38 12.23 3.32
C VAL A 517 7.39 11.07 3.42
N MET A 518 7.15 10.49 4.60
CA MET A 518 6.19 9.39 4.80
C MET A 518 4.77 9.88 4.48
N ARG A 519 3.95 9.02 3.85
CA ARG A 519 2.52 9.33 3.64
C ARG A 519 1.64 8.24 4.17
N ASP A 520 0.52 8.66 4.73
CA ASP A 520 -0.58 7.75 4.93
C ASP A 520 -1.48 7.74 3.69
N HIS A 521 -1.24 6.78 2.81
CA HIS A 521 -1.94 6.64 1.54
C HIS A 521 -3.17 5.72 1.62
N ARG A 522 -3.55 5.29 2.84
CA ARG A 522 -4.77 4.49 3.07
C ARG A 522 -6.02 5.30 2.77
N LYS A 523 -7.01 4.60 2.21
CA LYS A 523 -8.27 5.18 1.73
C LYS A 523 -9.40 4.22 2.02
N LEU A 524 -10.00 4.40 3.18
CA LEU A 524 -11.12 3.58 3.63
C LEU A 524 -12.02 4.38 4.56
N ALA A 525 -13.28 3.97 4.64
CA ALA A 525 -14.20 4.39 5.68
C ALA A 525 -14.84 3.16 6.31
N PHE A 526 -15.19 3.21 7.58
CA PHE A 526 -16.02 2.17 8.21
C PHE A 526 -16.83 2.72 9.38
N HIS A 527 -17.95 2.09 9.70
CA HIS A 527 -18.79 2.46 10.83
C HIS A 527 -19.36 1.26 11.57
N ASP A 528 -19.68 1.48 12.84
CA ASP A 528 -20.46 0.58 13.71
C ASP A 528 -19.92 -0.87 13.76
N VAL A 529 -18.59 -1.02 13.76
CA VAL A 529 -17.91 -2.32 13.86
C VAL A 529 -17.69 -2.69 15.31
N THR A 530 -18.21 -3.84 15.72
CA THR A 530 -18.08 -4.37 17.08
C THR A 530 -17.60 -5.82 17.08
N GLU A 531 -16.88 -6.23 18.13
CA GLU A 531 -16.43 -7.60 18.33
C GLU A 531 -17.61 -8.56 18.57
N ALA A 532 -18.73 -8.04 19.09
CA ALA A 532 -19.94 -8.81 19.37
C ALA A 532 -20.74 -9.12 18.09
N ASP A 533 -20.81 -8.16 17.17
CA ASP A 533 -21.48 -8.26 15.88
C ASP A 533 -20.66 -7.47 14.84
N PRO A 534 -19.71 -8.12 14.14
CA PRO A 534 -18.91 -7.45 13.13
C PRO A 534 -19.66 -7.23 11.81
N SER A 535 -20.82 -7.87 11.65
CA SER A 535 -21.65 -7.78 10.43
C SER A 535 -22.65 -6.62 10.48
N SER A 536 -22.84 -5.97 11.64
CA SER A 536 -23.71 -4.79 11.77
C SER A 536 -23.18 -3.55 11.05
N GLY A 537 -21.85 -3.49 10.87
CA GLY A 537 -21.16 -2.38 10.24
C GLY A 537 -21.01 -2.51 8.73
N LEU A 538 -20.40 -1.49 8.14
CA LEU A 538 -20.00 -1.47 6.74
C LEU A 538 -18.67 -0.72 6.62
N ALA A 539 -17.82 -1.20 5.72
CA ALA A 539 -16.61 -0.52 5.28
C ALA A 539 -16.69 -0.20 3.79
N VAL A 540 -16.08 0.92 3.40
CA VAL A 540 -15.82 1.30 2.02
C VAL A 540 -14.31 1.39 1.84
N LEU A 541 -13.73 0.67 0.88
CA LEU A 541 -12.32 0.80 0.51
C LEU A 541 -12.23 1.34 -0.90
N THR A 542 -11.29 2.25 -1.17
CA THR A 542 -11.21 2.92 -2.47
C THR A 542 -9.79 3.24 -2.89
N GLY A 543 -9.58 3.52 -4.17
CA GLY A 543 -8.39 4.19 -4.66
C GLY A 543 -8.49 5.72 -4.58
N MET A 544 -9.65 6.31 -4.30
CA MET A 544 -9.91 7.75 -4.48
C MET A 544 -9.80 8.57 -3.20
N GLY A 545 -9.52 9.87 -3.33
CA GLY A 545 -9.76 10.86 -2.26
C GLY A 545 -11.22 11.33 -2.24
N VAL A 546 -11.54 12.26 -1.34
CA VAL A 546 -12.89 12.84 -1.19
C VAL A 546 -12.89 14.24 -1.81
N GLY A 547 -13.01 14.36 -3.14
CA GLY A 547 -12.93 15.65 -3.84
C GLY A 547 -13.55 15.59 -5.24
N GLN A 548 -13.91 16.74 -5.81
CA GLN A 548 -14.73 16.78 -7.03
C GLN A 548 -13.98 16.29 -8.27
N HIS A 549 -12.65 16.40 -8.32
CA HIS A 549 -11.84 15.93 -9.45
C HIS A 549 -11.76 14.41 -9.57
N TYR A 550 -12.16 13.69 -8.53
CA TYR A 550 -12.31 12.24 -8.57
C TYR A 550 -13.68 11.82 -9.15
N LEU A 551 -14.61 12.76 -9.27
CA LEU A 551 -15.95 12.48 -9.75
C LEU A 551 -16.03 12.65 -11.26
N GLY A 552 -16.82 11.78 -11.88
CA GLY A 552 -17.05 11.77 -13.32
C GLY A 552 -16.25 10.70 -14.05
N PRO A 553 -16.38 10.68 -15.38
CA PRO A 553 -15.79 9.64 -16.21
C PRO A 553 -14.30 9.86 -16.51
N SER A 554 -13.78 11.05 -16.24
CA SER A 554 -12.37 11.39 -16.41
C SER A 554 -11.45 10.69 -15.39
N TRP A 555 -12.00 10.02 -14.37
CA TRP A 555 -11.24 9.27 -13.37
C TRP A 555 -11.70 7.81 -13.32
N ASP A 556 -10.88 6.88 -13.79
CA ASP A 556 -11.24 5.45 -13.84
C ASP A 556 -10.71 4.72 -12.60
N ASP A 557 -11.58 4.51 -11.61
CA ASP A 557 -11.23 3.86 -10.33
C ASP A 557 -12.40 3.02 -9.78
N ARG A 558 -12.14 2.24 -8.71
CA ARG A 558 -13.05 1.24 -8.16
C ARG A 558 -12.99 1.24 -6.65
N SER A 559 -14.12 0.93 -6.02
CA SER A 559 -14.24 0.81 -4.57
C SER A 559 -14.88 -0.53 -4.21
N LEU A 560 -14.69 -0.94 -2.95
CA LEU A 560 -15.34 -2.10 -2.36
C LEU A 560 -16.25 -1.66 -1.22
N LEU A 561 -17.46 -2.20 -1.18
CA LEU A 561 -18.29 -2.23 0.02
C LEU A 561 -18.07 -3.58 0.72
N VAL A 562 -17.75 -3.56 2.00
CA VAL A 562 -17.43 -4.79 2.76
C VAL A 562 -18.20 -4.82 4.08
N GLN A 563 -18.80 -5.97 4.38
CA GLN A 563 -19.44 -6.27 5.66
C GLN A 563 -18.97 -7.63 6.18
N GLY A 564 -18.93 -7.80 7.50
CA GLY A 564 -18.57 -9.07 8.13
C GLY A 564 -17.30 -9.01 8.99
N PRO A 565 -16.82 -10.18 9.47
CA PRO A 565 -15.71 -10.27 10.43
C PRO A 565 -14.40 -9.58 9.99
N LEU A 566 -14.16 -9.43 8.69
CA LEU A 566 -12.98 -8.73 8.16
C LEU A 566 -12.82 -7.30 8.71
N LEU A 567 -13.93 -6.63 9.03
CA LEU A 567 -13.92 -5.25 9.52
C LEU A 567 -13.20 -5.10 10.87
N LEU A 568 -13.06 -6.19 11.64
CA LEU A 568 -12.29 -6.19 12.89
C LEU A 568 -10.80 -5.92 12.65
N GLU A 569 -10.24 -6.42 11.54
CA GLU A 569 -8.86 -6.12 11.16
C GLU A 569 -8.68 -4.65 10.75
N LEU A 570 -9.67 -4.04 10.10
CA LEU A 570 -9.65 -2.60 9.80
C LEU A 570 -9.71 -1.75 11.08
N LYS A 571 -10.56 -2.14 12.03
CA LYS A 571 -10.66 -1.50 13.35
C LYS A 571 -9.34 -1.62 14.13
N ARG A 572 -8.72 -2.80 14.11
CA ARG A 572 -7.38 -3.04 14.70
C ARG A 572 -6.31 -2.17 14.04
N ALA A 573 -6.31 -2.07 12.71
CA ALA A 573 -5.35 -1.23 11.98
C ALA A 573 -5.52 0.26 12.29
N ALA A 574 -6.77 0.74 12.45
CA ALA A 574 -7.06 2.11 12.89
C ALA A 574 -6.52 2.40 14.30
N ARG A 575 -6.72 1.46 15.23
CA ARG A 575 -6.11 1.52 16.57
C ARG A 575 -4.58 1.57 16.48
N ASP A 576 -3.98 0.67 15.71
CA ASP A 576 -2.52 0.57 15.60
C ASP A 576 -1.92 1.81 14.92
N LEU A 577 -2.65 2.47 14.02
CA LEU A 577 -2.30 3.81 13.54
C LEU A 577 -2.21 4.77 14.72
N LEU A 578 -3.28 4.97 15.49
CA LEU A 578 -3.30 5.95 16.59
C LEU A 578 -2.17 5.72 17.60
N VAL A 579 -1.90 4.45 17.94
CA VAL A 579 -0.77 4.07 18.79
C VAL A 579 0.57 4.43 18.15
N SER A 580 0.74 4.16 16.85
CA SER A 580 1.96 4.52 16.12
C SER A 580 2.20 6.03 16.02
N GLN A 581 1.14 6.84 16.16
CA GLN A 581 1.18 8.30 16.18
C GLN A 581 1.38 8.87 17.61
N GLY A 582 1.70 8.01 18.59
CA GLY A 582 2.07 8.44 19.94
C GLY A 582 0.90 8.56 20.92
N ILE A 583 -0.31 8.13 20.54
CA ILE A 583 -1.47 8.11 21.44
C ILE A 583 -1.38 6.86 22.34
N ALA A 584 -1.34 7.07 23.66
CA ALA A 584 -1.23 5.97 24.60
C ALA A 584 -2.58 5.24 24.79
N GLU A 585 -2.54 3.98 25.23
CA GLU A 585 -3.74 3.16 25.46
C GLU A 585 -4.83 3.87 26.29
N PRO A 586 -4.50 4.55 27.41
CA PRO A 586 -5.52 5.24 28.22
C PRO A 586 -6.15 6.45 27.53
N ASP A 587 -5.48 6.99 26.51
CA ASP A 587 -5.91 8.18 25.76
C ASP A 587 -6.67 7.81 24.48
N LEU A 588 -6.65 6.54 24.06
CA LEU A 588 -7.44 6.07 22.94
C LEU A 588 -8.93 6.28 23.21
N PRO A 589 -9.75 6.62 22.19
CA PRO A 589 -11.20 6.55 22.28
C PRO A 589 -11.63 5.16 22.76
N LEU A 590 -12.64 5.09 23.63
CA LEU A 590 -13.07 3.83 24.27
C LEU A 590 -13.28 2.68 23.27
N LEU A 591 -13.85 2.99 22.12
CA LEU A 591 -14.11 2.03 21.04
C LEU A 591 -12.87 1.44 20.36
N PHE A 592 -11.69 2.07 20.50
CA PHE A 592 -10.41 1.57 19.99
C PHE A 592 -9.52 0.97 21.09
N ARG A 593 -9.94 1.02 22.36
CA ARG A 593 -9.18 0.37 23.44
C ARG A 593 -9.30 -1.14 23.30
N ARG A 594 -8.24 -1.85 23.71
CA ARG A 594 -8.31 -3.33 23.79
C ARG A 594 -9.41 -3.72 24.76
N ASP A 595 -10.19 -4.74 24.40
CA ASP A 595 -11.11 -5.37 25.35
C ASP A 595 -10.26 -6.01 26.47
N PRO A 596 -10.45 -5.63 27.74
CA PRO A 596 -9.75 -6.26 28.86
C PRO A 596 -10.13 -7.74 29.06
N PHE A 597 -11.22 -8.23 28.43
CA PHE A 597 -11.71 -9.61 28.54
C PHE A 597 -11.82 -10.29 27.16
N PRO A 598 -10.69 -10.57 26.48
CA PRO A 598 -10.69 -11.11 25.11
C PRO A 598 -11.22 -12.55 24.97
N GLY A 599 -11.63 -13.21 26.07
CA GLY A 599 -11.85 -14.67 26.13
C GLY A 599 -13.27 -15.16 26.44
N GLU A 600 -14.26 -14.31 26.71
CA GLU A 600 -15.59 -14.79 27.19
C GLU A 600 -16.79 -14.37 26.33
N LYS A 601 -16.66 -13.41 25.42
CA LYS A 601 -17.75 -13.10 24.49
C LYS A 601 -17.66 -14.00 23.29
N ALA A 602 -18.53 -15.02 23.22
CA ALA A 602 -18.79 -15.73 21.98
C ALA A 602 -19.17 -14.69 20.91
N MET A 603 -18.30 -14.51 19.91
CA MET A 603 -18.62 -13.74 18.71
C MET A 603 -19.94 -14.28 18.18
N ARG A 604 -20.97 -13.44 17.98
CA ARG A 604 -22.13 -13.87 17.22
C ARG A 604 -21.68 -14.01 15.78
N VAL A 605 -21.22 -15.21 15.44
CA VAL A 605 -21.12 -15.64 14.05
C VAL A 605 -22.55 -15.60 13.54
N VAL A 606 -22.80 -14.82 12.48
CA VAL A 606 -24.08 -14.88 11.76
C VAL A 606 -24.28 -16.35 11.40
N GLU A 607 -25.31 -16.99 11.95
CA GLU A 607 -25.50 -18.42 11.70
C GLU A 607 -25.63 -18.63 10.17
N PRO A 608 -24.96 -19.65 9.60
CA PRO A 608 -24.88 -19.89 8.16
C PRO A 608 -26.22 -19.97 7.40
N GLY A 609 -27.36 -20.03 8.11
CA GLY A 609 -28.70 -20.08 7.54
C GLY A 609 -29.48 -18.77 7.50
N ALA A 610 -28.95 -17.63 7.98
CA ALA A 610 -29.76 -16.42 8.23
C ALA A 610 -29.62 -15.25 7.24
N ALA A 611 -28.66 -15.22 6.30
CA ALA A 611 -28.57 -14.12 5.32
C ALA A 611 -27.96 -14.56 3.98
N ASP A 612 -28.78 -14.56 2.92
CA ASP A 612 -28.30 -14.62 1.54
C ASP A 612 -27.21 -13.54 1.31
N GLY A 613 -25.98 -13.93 0.90
CA GLY A 613 -24.95 -13.00 0.44
C GLY A 613 -23.68 -12.84 1.30
N PHE A 614 -23.52 -13.58 2.41
CA PHE A 614 -22.29 -13.58 3.22
C PHE A 614 -21.44 -14.84 2.96
N ASP A 615 -21.01 -15.04 1.72
CA ASP A 615 -20.26 -16.24 1.30
C ASP A 615 -18.76 -15.97 1.07
N ALA A 616 -18.31 -14.72 1.17
CA ALA A 616 -16.97 -14.33 0.75
C ALA A 616 -15.89 -14.68 1.79
N HIS A 617 -14.79 -15.24 1.30
CA HIS A 617 -13.56 -15.53 2.03
C HIS A 617 -12.53 -14.43 1.73
N ALA A 618 -12.09 -13.70 2.76
CA ALA A 618 -11.29 -12.49 2.55
C ALA A 618 -10.35 -12.14 3.69
N VAL A 619 -9.31 -11.37 3.36
CA VAL A 619 -8.32 -10.80 4.29
C VAL A 619 -8.01 -9.34 3.96
N ALA A 620 -7.89 -8.49 4.98
CA ALA A 620 -7.46 -7.11 4.84
C ALA A 620 -5.96 -6.98 5.13
N LEU A 621 -5.17 -6.65 4.12
CA LEU A 621 -3.72 -6.44 4.26
C LEU A 621 -3.45 -4.93 4.34
N VAL A 622 -3.01 -4.47 5.51
CA VAL A 622 -2.77 -3.04 5.79
C VAL A 622 -1.28 -2.79 6.04
N ASN A 623 -0.64 -2.09 5.12
CA ASN A 623 0.72 -1.59 5.30
C ASN A 623 0.73 -0.45 6.34
N GLY A 624 1.62 -0.54 7.31
CA GLY A 624 1.93 0.59 8.19
C GLY A 624 2.81 1.62 7.49
N THR A 625 2.78 2.86 7.97
CA THR A 625 3.57 3.96 7.40
C THR A 625 5.06 3.81 7.69
N GLY A 626 5.92 4.18 6.73
CA GLY A 626 7.38 4.16 6.88
C GLY A 626 7.91 2.78 7.31
N TYR A 627 8.52 2.72 8.49
CA TYR A 627 9.29 1.55 8.98
C TYR A 627 8.45 0.43 9.61
N LEU A 628 7.13 0.61 9.66
CA LEU A 628 6.17 -0.34 10.20
C LEU A 628 5.99 -1.58 9.28
N PRO A 629 5.35 -2.66 9.75
CA PRO A 629 5.10 -3.87 8.96
C PRO A 629 4.38 -3.61 7.63
N LYS A 630 4.69 -4.44 6.62
CA LYS A 630 4.19 -4.29 5.23
C LYS A 630 3.51 -5.56 4.68
N PRO A 631 2.47 -6.10 5.34
CA PRO A 631 1.86 -7.38 4.96
C PRO A 631 1.30 -7.38 3.53
N LEU A 632 0.83 -6.24 3.02
CA LEU A 632 0.32 -6.13 1.65
C LEU A 632 1.44 -6.31 0.60
N ASN A 633 2.65 -5.84 0.89
CA ASN A 633 3.79 -6.05 0.00
C ASN A 633 4.18 -7.52 -0.05
N VAL A 634 4.18 -8.18 1.11
CA VAL A 634 4.50 -9.60 1.27
C VAL A 634 3.48 -10.45 0.53
N GLY A 635 2.18 -10.17 0.70
CA GLY A 635 1.11 -10.87 -0.01
C GLY A 635 1.24 -10.78 -1.52
N LYS A 636 1.45 -9.58 -2.07
CA LYS A 636 1.71 -9.39 -3.53
C LYS A 636 2.92 -10.20 -4.00
N ALA A 637 4.05 -10.12 -3.27
CA ALA A 637 5.27 -10.82 -3.64
C ALA A 637 5.12 -12.35 -3.58
N LEU A 638 4.36 -12.86 -2.60
CA LEU A 638 4.04 -14.27 -2.48
C LEU A 638 3.32 -14.78 -3.73
N PHE A 639 2.22 -14.15 -4.15
CA PHE A 639 1.49 -14.55 -5.35
C PHE A 639 2.33 -14.47 -6.63
N TYR A 640 3.06 -13.37 -6.82
CA TYR A 640 3.92 -13.22 -8.01
C TYR A 640 5.07 -14.25 -8.03
N SER A 641 5.53 -14.69 -6.85
CA SER A 641 6.63 -15.66 -6.74
C SER A 641 6.20 -17.12 -6.82
N LEU A 642 4.97 -17.47 -6.40
CA LEU A 642 4.48 -18.85 -6.37
C LEU A 642 3.82 -19.26 -7.67
N LEU A 643 2.76 -18.54 -8.05
CA LEU A 643 1.93 -18.91 -9.18
C LEU A 643 2.77 -18.86 -10.47
N GLY A 644 2.53 -19.84 -11.36
CA GLY A 644 3.38 -20.10 -12.52
C GLY A 644 2.58 -20.79 -13.61
N SER A 645 2.76 -22.11 -13.76
CA SER A 645 2.26 -22.87 -14.90
C SER A 645 0.77 -22.63 -15.18
N GLY A 646 0.48 -21.99 -16.32
CA GLY A 646 -0.87 -21.68 -16.79
C GLY A 646 -1.66 -20.67 -15.93
N ALA A 647 -1.04 -20.07 -14.91
CA ALA A 647 -1.70 -19.08 -14.07
C ALA A 647 -1.94 -17.76 -14.82
N ILE A 648 -3.00 -17.04 -14.46
CA ILE A 648 -3.42 -15.79 -15.13
C ILE A 648 -3.33 -14.62 -14.16
N PHE A 649 -2.54 -13.60 -14.50
CA PHE A 649 -2.40 -12.37 -13.72
C PHE A 649 -2.86 -11.15 -14.53
N LYS A 650 -3.71 -10.31 -13.93
CA LYS A 650 -4.14 -9.04 -14.52
C LYS A 650 -3.84 -7.92 -13.52
N ILE A 651 -2.96 -6.99 -13.89
CA ILE A 651 -2.36 -6.04 -12.94
C ILE A 651 -2.30 -4.62 -13.54
N PRO A 652 -3.44 -3.92 -13.65
CA PRO A 652 -3.45 -2.49 -13.83
C PRO A 652 -2.98 -1.75 -12.57
N ASP A 653 -2.24 -0.68 -12.78
CA ASP A 653 -1.95 0.31 -11.74
C ASP A 653 -1.67 1.68 -12.36
N SER A 654 -2.03 2.73 -11.64
CA SER A 654 -1.70 4.12 -11.99
C SER A 654 -0.22 4.45 -11.89
N LEU A 655 0.54 3.71 -11.07
CA LEU A 655 1.92 3.97 -10.72
C LEU A 655 2.73 2.68 -10.87
N TRP A 656 3.33 2.51 -12.04
CA TRP A 656 4.24 1.41 -12.34
C TRP A 656 5.67 1.88 -12.42
N ASN A 657 6.41 1.71 -11.32
CA ASN A 657 7.83 2.06 -11.27
C ASN A 657 8.71 1.04 -10.50
N SER A 658 8.10 -0.01 -9.95
CA SER A 658 8.80 -1.08 -9.24
C SER A 658 9.37 -2.14 -10.18
N THR A 659 10.67 -2.05 -10.49
CA THR A 659 11.42 -3.10 -11.18
C THR A 659 11.51 -4.41 -10.38
N PHE A 660 11.34 -4.36 -9.07
CA PHE A 660 11.28 -5.56 -8.22
C PHE A 660 10.00 -6.37 -8.48
N TYR A 661 8.82 -5.73 -8.43
CA TYR A 661 7.57 -6.42 -8.77
C TYR A 661 7.55 -6.90 -10.21
N ALA A 662 8.03 -6.09 -11.15
CA ALA A 662 8.19 -6.51 -12.53
C ALA A 662 9.13 -7.72 -12.68
N GLY A 663 10.23 -7.78 -11.92
CA GLY A 663 11.12 -8.94 -11.88
C GLY A 663 10.38 -10.21 -11.46
N LEU A 664 9.63 -10.16 -10.36
CA LEU A 664 8.81 -11.29 -9.89
C LEU A 664 7.81 -11.76 -10.96
N LEU A 665 7.16 -10.82 -11.65
CA LEU A 665 6.19 -11.11 -12.71
C LEU A 665 6.84 -11.72 -13.96
N VAL A 666 8.02 -11.24 -14.37
CA VAL A 666 8.81 -11.89 -15.43
C VAL A 666 9.21 -13.31 -15.00
N GLY A 667 9.61 -13.49 -13.75
CA GLY A 667 9.86 -14.81 -13.18
C GLY A 667 8.63 -15.72 -13.25
N ALA A 668 7.43 -15.20 -13.00
CA ALA A 668 6.18 -15.94 -13.17
C ALA A 668 5.94 -16.36 -14.63
N CYS A 669 6.16 -15.46 -15.59
CA CYS A 669 6.09 -15.80 -17.02
C CYS A 669 7.06 -16.92 -17.40
N LEU A 670 8.29 -16.90 -16.87
CA LEU A 670 9.29 -17.95 -17.09
C LEU A 670 8.90 -19.30 -16.46
N ARG A 671 7.98 -19.30 -15.50
CA ARG A 671 7.34 -20.49 -14.92
C ARG A 671 6.02 -20.86 -15.60
N GLY A 672 5.63 -20.17 -16.66
CA GLY A 672 4.44 -20.49 -17.45
C GLY A 672 3.19 -19.64 -17.17
N ALA A 673 3.31 -18.53 -16.44
CA ALA A 673 2.17 -17.64 -16.19
C ALA A 673 1.90 -16.70 -17.38
N THR A 674 0.64 -16.37 -17.58
CA THR A 674 0.19 -15.28 -18.46
C THR A 674 -0.03 -14.02 -17.64
N VAL A 675 0.77 -12.99 -17.89
CA VAL A 675 0.77 -11.74 -17.12
C VAL A 675 0.45 -10.55 -18.01
N SER A 676 -0.59 -9.80 -17.63
CA SER A 676 -0.96 -8.49 -18.18
C SER A 676 -0.55 -7.38 -17.22
N ILE A 677 0.47 -6.59 -17.59
CA ILE A 677 0.87 -5.35 -16.89
C ILE A 677 0.27 -4.16 -17.64
N ILE A 678 -0.53 -3.34 -16.95
CA ILE A 678 -1.17 -2.16 -17.54
C ILE A 678 -0.78 -0.92 -16.72
N ALA A 679 -0.21 0.08 -17.39
CA ALA A 679 0.13 1.38 -16.81
C ALA A 679 -0.54 2.52 -17.60
N PRO A 680 -0.65 3.74 -17.07
CA PRO A 680 -1.14 4.87 -17.85
C PRO A 680 -0.13 5.29 -18.92
N ALA A 681 -0.62 5.71 -20.09
CA ALA A 681 0.12 6.61 -20.96
C ALA A 681 0.29 7.99 -20.30
N ARG A 682 1.22 8.82 -20.77
CA ARG A 682 1.53 10.12 -20.14
C ARG A 682 0.29 10.99 -19.93
N ASP A 683 -0.57 11.07 -20.94
CA ASP A 683 -1.75 11.94 -20.92
C ASP A 683 -2.92 11.35 -20.10
N ASN A 684 -2.85 10.05 -19.76
CA ASN A 684 -3.84 9.35 -18.96
C ASN A 684 -3.35 9.07 -17.53
N GLY A 685 -2.19 9.60 -17.15
CA GLY A 685 -1.64 9.46 -15.81
C GLY A 685 -2.36 10.37 -14.80
N PRO A 686 -2.88 9.86 -13.68
CA PRO A 686 -3.40 10.69 -12.59
C PRO A 686 -2.28 11.44 -11.87
N SER A 687 -1.06 10.90 -11.90
CA SER A 687 0.19 11.58 -11.55
C SER A 687 1.20 11.39 -12.67
N SER A 688 1.65 12.47 -13.29
CA SER A 688 2.57 12.47 -14.44
C SER A 688 3.87 13.24 -14.16
N GLY A 689 4.27 13.31 -12.89
CA GLY A 689 5.52 13.95 -12.47
C GLY A 689 6.73 13.36 -13.21
N SER A 690 7.66 14.20 -13.65
CA SER A 690 8.79 13.76 -14.48
C SER A 690 9.62 12.62 -13.86
N PRO A 691 9.90 12.58 -12.54
CA PRO A 691 10.63 11.46 -11.94
C PRO A 691 9.85 10.13 -12.00
N GLN A 692 8.53 10.14 -11.77
CA GLN A 692 7.68 8.95 -11.87
C GLN A 692 7.68 8.41 -13.30
N MET A 693 7.44 9.30 -14.26
CA MET A 693 7.38 8.94 -15.68
C MET A 693 8.74 8.42 -16.18
N ALA A 694 9.85 8.95 -15.67
CA ALA A 694 11.20 8.47 -15.97
C ALA A 694 11.39 7.00 -15.60
N ARG A 695 10.99 6.62 -14.38
CA ARG A 695 11.12 5.24 -13.89
C ARG A 695 10.13 4.30 -14.59
N ALA A 696 8.92 4.77 -14.87
CA ALA A 696 7.93 4.01 -15.65
C ALA A 696 8.44 3.72 -17.07
N HIS A 697 8.97 4.72 -17.77
CA HIS A 697 9.57 4.56 -19.10
C HIS A 697 10.74 3.57 -19.08
N GLU A 698 11.65 3.72 -18.11
CA GLU A 698 12.79 2.82 -17.97
C GLU A 698 12.34 1.38 -17.72
N LEU A 699 11.36 1.17 -16.84
CA LEU A 699 10.77 -0.14 -16.57
C LEU A 699 10.16 -0.76 -17.84
N PHE A 700 9.29 -0.02 -18.54
CA PHE A 700 8.61 -0.54 -19.73
C PHE A 700 9.59 -0.80 -20.88
N THR A 701 10.65 -0.01 -21.01
CA THR A 701 11.77 -0.30 -21.93
C THR A 701 12.38 -1.68 -21.62
N ARG A 702 12.50 -2.05 -20.34
CA ARG A 702 13.04 -3.38 -19.96
C ARG A 702 12.06 -4.50 -20.20
N LEU A 703 10.77 -4.26 -19.99
CA LEU A 703 9.74 -5.24 -20.29
C LEU A 703 9.63 -5.52 -21.79
N VAL A 704 9.73 -4.49 -22.65
CA VAL A 704 9.81 -4.66 -24.11
C VAL A 704 11.05 -5.49 -24.49
N LEU A 705 12.20 -5.20 -23.89
CA LEU A 705 13.42 -5.99 -24.09
C LEU A 705 13.25 -7.46 -23.66
N VAL A 706 12.64 -7.71 -22.49
CA VAL A 706 12.34 -9.06 -22.01
C VAL A 706 11.43 -9.79 -22.99
N ARG A 707 10.37 -9.15 -23.49
CA ARG A 707 9.47 -9.75 -24.48
C ARG A 707 10.20 -10.15 -25.76
N ARG A 708 11.14 -9.30 -26.22
CA ARG A 708 11.94 -9.57 -27.41
C ARG A 708 12.90 -10.74 -27.22
N GLU A 709 13.68 -10.74 -26.14
CA GLU A 709 14.78 -11.70 -25.94
C GLU A 709 14.34 -13.00 -25.25
N LEU A 710 13.42 -12.92 -24.29
CA LEU A 710 12.92 -14.08 -23.53
C LEU A 710 11.56 -14.57 -24.03
N GLY A 711 10.93 -13.93 -25.02
CA GLY A 711 9.62 -14.33 -25.53
C GLY A 711 9.54 -15.80 -25.94
N GLY A 712 10.60 -16.33 -26.57
CA GLY A 712 10.69 -17.75 -26.91
C GLY A 712 10.74 -18.68 -25.69
N ALA A 713 11.53 -18.33 -24.67
CA ALA A 713 11.64 -19.11 -23.44
C ALA A 713 10.36 -19.03 -22.60
N ILE A 714 9.74 -17.85 -22.52
CA ILE A 714 8.43 -17.64 -21.89
C ILE A 714 7.37 -18.49 -22.59
N GLY A 715 7.31 -18.45 -23.92
CA GLY A 715 6.37 -19.25 -24.70
C GLY A 715 6.59 -20.76 -24.56
N ALA A 716 7.85 -21.21 -24.50
CA ALA A 716 8.20 -22.62 -24.27
C ALA A 716 7.75 -23.12 -22.90
N ALA A 717 7.73 -22.25 -21.89
CA ALA A 717 7.18 -22.55 -20.57
C ALA A 717 5.63 -22.48 -20.52
N GLY A 718 4.97 -22.10 -21.63
CA GLY A 718 3.52 -21.88 -21.68
C GLY A 718 3.06 -20.51 -21.13
N GLY A 719 4.01 -19.62 -20.84
CA GLY A 719 3.74 -18.29 -20.30
C GLY A 719 3.53 -17.24 -21.38
N GLN A 720 3.12 -16.05 -20.95
CA GLN A 720 3.01 -14.87 -21.81
C GLN A 720 3.22 -13.60 -20.99
N LEU A 721 4.01 -12.66 -21.52
CA LEU A 721 4.16 -11.31 -20.95
C LEU A 721 3.50 -10.31 -21.88
N ARG A 722 2.55 -9.54 -21.35
CA ARG A 722 1.85 -8.46 -22.07
C ARG A 722 2.02 -7.15 -21.31
N THR A 723 2.39 -6.13 -22.06
CA THR A 723 2.64 -4.77 -21.57
C THR A 723 1.71 -3.80 -22.27
N GLY A 724 0.81 -3.20 -21.51
CA GLY A 724 -0.22 -2.30 -22.02
C GLY A 724 -0.09 -0.90 -21.45
N LEU A 725 -0.39 0.11 -22.28
CA LEU A 725 -0.57 1.49 -21.87
C LEU A 725 -2.03 1.89 -22.04
N TYR A 726 -2.65 2.35 -20.97
CA TYR A 726 -3.97 2.98 -20.99
C TYR A 726 -3.83 4.34 -21.66
N ALA A 727 -4.20 4.37 -22.95
CA ALA A 727 -4.06 5.51 -23.84
C ALA A 727 -5.42 5.80 -24.49
N LEU A 728 -6.41 6.12 -23.66
CA LEU A 728 -7.76 6.43 -24.10
C LEU A 728 -7.87 7.90 -24.49
N GLU A 729 -8.60 8.13 -25.58
CA GLU A 729 -9.02 9.46 -25.98
C GLU A 729 -10.21 9.94 -25.13
N VAL A 730 -10.62 11.18 -25.33
CA VAL A 730 -11.83 11.74 -24.71
C VAL A 730 -13.06 10.95 -25.16
N ASP A 731 -13.91 10.58 -24.21
CA ASP A 731 -15.16 9.86 -24.45
C ASP A 731 -16.18 10.78 -25.15
N ARG A 732 -16.41 10.58 -26.46
CA ARG A 732 -17.26 11.45 -27.30
C ARG A 732 -18.75 11.16 -27.19
N HIS A 733 -19.11 9.94 -26.83
CA HIS A 733 -20.49 9.43 -26.77
C HIS A 733 -20.75 8.76 -25.41
N GLY A 734 -20.23 9.35 -24.34
CA GLY A 734 -20.29 8.78 -23.00
C GLY A 734 -19.64 7.38 -22.93
N PHE A 735 -20.20 6.49 -22.12
CA PHE A 735 -19.65 5.15 -21.92
C PHE A 735 -19.57 4.31 -23.22
N ALA A 736 -20.45 4.58 -24.22
CA ALA A 736 -20.45 3.87 -25.49
C ALA A 736 -19.11 4.01 -26.26
N SER A 737 -18.40 5.13 -26.11
CA SER A 737 -17.06 5.32 -26.70
C SER A 737 -16.05 4.26 -26.22
N ARG A 738 -16.16 3.81 -24.98
CA ARG A 738 -15.28 2.76 -24.42
C ARG A 738 -15.64 1.39 -24.98
N ALA A 739 -16.93 1.09 -25.08
CA ALA A 739 -17.42 -0.17 -25.65
C ALA A 739 -17.10 -0.29 -27.16
N GLU A 740 -17.21 0.80 -27.91
CA GLU A 740 -16.75 0.87 -29.31
C GLU A 740 -15.24 0.61 -29.41
N THR A 741 -14.45 1.29 -28.58
CA THR A 741 -12.99 1.12 -28.51
C THR A 741 -12.61 -0.32 -28.22
N TRP A 742 -13.26 -0.94 -27.23
CA TRP A 742 -13.09 -2.34 -26.88
C TRP A 742 -13.38 -3.25 -28.08
N SER A 743 -14.55 -3.09 -28.69
CA SER A 743 -15.03 -3.94 -29.78
C SER A 743 -14.09 -3.90 -30.97
N ARG A 744 -13.67 -2.69 -31.37
CA ARG A 744 -12.71 -2.48 -32.46
C ARG A 744 -11.36 -3.15 -32.18
N ARG A 745 -10.80 -2.95 -30.98
CA ARG A 745 -9.46 -3.46 -30.62
C ARG A 745 -9.44 -4.98 -30.46
N VAL A 746 -10.44 -5.55 -29.79
CA VAL A 746 -10.56 -7.01 -29.59
C VAL A 746 -10.88 -7.72 -30.92
N ALA A 747 -11.69 -7.13 -31.79
CA ALA A 747 -11.93 -7.66 -33.13
C ALA A 747 -10.67 -7.65 -34.01
N ALA A 748 -9.81 -6.62 -33.87
CA ALA A 748 -8.58 -6.51 -34.63
C ALA A 748 -7.43 -7.39 -34.11
N SER A 749 -7.49 -7.88 -32.86
CA SER A 749 -6.34 -8.51 -32.20
C SER A 749 -6.57 -9.98 -31.79
N PRO A 750 -6.02 -10.96 -32.54
CA PRO A 750 -6.08 -12.37 -32.16
C PRO A 750 -5.48 -12.68 -30.79
N SER A 751 -4.40 -11.99 -30.41
CA SER A 751 -3.74 -12.17 -29.11
C SER A 751 -4.59 -11.69 -27.94
N LEU A 752 -5.40 -10.65 -28.10
CA LEU A 752 -6.34 -10.23 -27.05
C LEU A 752 -7.50 -11.19 -26.91
N ARG A 753 -7.98 -11.75 -28.03
CA ARG A 753 -9.01 -12.79 -28.00
C ARG A 753 -8.58 -14.02 -27.20
N SER A 754 -7.29 -14.38 -27.20
CA SER A 754 -6.82 -15.49 -26.36
C SER A 754 -6.77 -15.18 -24.86
N LEU A 755 -6.79 -13.89 -24.46
CA LEU A 755 -6.73 -13.46 -23.06
C LEU A 755 -8.11 -13.25 -22.44
N ILE A 756 -9.15 -13.21 -23.27
CA ILE A 756 -10.53 -12.89 -22.89
C ILE A 756 -11.40 -14.15 -23.02
N PRO A 757 -11.96 -14.65 -21.90
CA PRO A 757 -12.92 -15.75 -21.91
C PRO A 757 -14.06 -15.52 -22.89
N SER A 758 -14.37 -16.54 -23.70
CA SER A 758 -15.50 -16.50 -24.63
C SER A 758 -15.53 -15.24 -25.53
N SER A 759 -14.38 -14.71 -25.92
CA SER A 759 -14.27 -13.42 -26.62
C SER A 759 -15.17 -13.30 -27.86
N SER A 760 -15.33 -14.39 -28.62
CA SER A 760 -16.20 -14.43 -29.81
C SER A 760 -17.69 -14.22 -29.49
N ARG A 761 -18.13 -14.63 -28.30
CA ARG A 761 -19.49 -14.42 -27.80
C ARG A 761 -19.66 -13.05 -27.14
N LEU A 762 -18.59 -12.49 -26.59
CA LEU A 762 -18.60 -11.15 -25.98
C LEU A 762 -18.60 -10.03 -27.03
N LEU A 763 -17.94 -10.24 -28.16
CA LEU A 763 -17.83 -9.23 -29.23
C LEU A 763 -19.18 -8.62 -29.66
N PRO A 764 -20.23 -9.41 -29.98
CA PRO A 764 -21.53 -8.84 -30.32
C PRO A 764 -22.16 -8.03 -29.18
N VAL A 765 -22.04 -8.51 -27.94
CA VAL A 765 -22.62 -7.87 -26.75
C VAL A 765 -21.99 -6.50 -26.50
N VAL A 766 -20.66 -6.41 -26.59
CA VAL A 766 -19.96 -5.14 -26.36
C VAL A 766 -20.14 -4.20 -27.56
N ALA A 767 -20.22 -4.72 -28.79
CA ALA A 767 -20.48 -3.90 -29.97
C ALA A 767 -21.87 -3.25 -29.94
N GLU A 768 -22.88 -3.94 -29.42
CA GLU A 768 -24.22 -3.38 -29.20
C GLU A 768 -24.17 -2.19 -28.23
N ALA A 769 -23.49 -2.33 -27.09
CA ALA A 769 -23.29 -1.25 -26.13
C ALA A 769 -22.42 -0.09 -26.66
N GLY A 770 -21.62 -0.33 -27.70
CA GLY A 770 -20.87 0.71 -28.41
C GLY A 770 -21.71 1.52 -29.40
N THR A 771 -22.96 1.14 -29.65
CA THR A 771 -23.85 1.89 -30.55
C THR A 771 -24.53 3.02 -29.78
N PRO A 772 -24.26 4.30 -30.09
CA PRO A 772 -24.85 5.42 -29.36
C PRO A 772 -26.38 5.43 -29.51
N ALA A 773 -27.08 5.79 -28.43
CA ALA A 773 -28.52 5.97 -28.47
C ALA A 773 -28.92 7.05 -29.50
N ARG A 774 -30.02 6.83 -30.23
CA ARG A 774 -30.52 7.81 -31.23
C ARG A 774 -30.81 9.14 -30.54
N GLY A 775 -30.10 10.20 -30.94
CA GLY A 775 -30.26 11.55 -30.38
C GLY A 775 -29.31 11.88 -29.22
N ALA A 776 -28.34 11.02 -28.88
CA ALA A 776 -27.29 11.35 -27.92
C ALA A 776 -26.40 12.48 -28.50
N GLU A 777 -26.59 13.70 -28.01
CA GLU A 777 -25.74 14.84 -28.35
C GLU A 777 -24.32 14.62 -27.78
N SER A 778 -23.30 15.08 -28.51
CA SER A 778 -21.95 15.14 -27.96
C SER A 778 -21.96 16.12 -26.77
N PRO A 779 -21.28 15.81 -25.66
CA PRO A 779 -21.23 16.73 -24.52
C PRO A 779 -20.73 18.11 -24.98
N GLY A 780 -21.46 19.16 -24.62
CA GLY A 780 -21.18 20.52 -25.08
C GLY A 780 -19.83 21.06 -24.55
N PRO A 781 -19.17 21.97 -25.28
CA PRO A 781 -17.93 22.59 -24.81
C PRO A 781 -18.21 23.38 -23.51
N GLY A 782 -17.74 22.87 -22.36
CA GLY A 782 -17.90 23.49 -21.05
C GLY A 782 -18.27 22.53 -19.89
N GLN A 783 -18.66 21.29 -20.16
CA GLN A 783 -18.90 20.29 -19.11
C GLN A 783 -17.58 19.74 -18.55
N ALA A 784 -17.40 19.78 -17.23
CA ALA A 784 -16.24 19.18 -16.56
C ALA A 784 -16.16 17.68 -16.89
N GLY A 785 -14.99 17.21 -17.38
CA GLY A 785 -14.80 15.83 -17.84
C GLY A 785 -15.04 15.59 -19.34
N ALA A 786 -15.61 16.54 -20.08
CA ALA A 786 -15.84 16.43 -21.53
C ALA A 786 -14.64 16.86 -22.41
N THR A 787 -13.57 17.40 -21.81
CA THR A 787 -12.43 17.99 -22.54
C THR A 787 -11.10 17.29 -22.30
N GLU A 788 -11.01 16.38 -21.32
CA GLU A 788 -9.76 15.71 -20.94
C GLU A 788 -9.86 14.19 -21.09
N PRO A 789 -8.77 13.52 -21.51
CA PRO A 789 -8.74 12.07 -21.60
C PRO A 789 -8.86 11.45 -20.19
N PRO A 790 -9.53 10.29 -20.07
CA PRO A 790 -9.72 9.64 -18.78
C PRO A 790 -8.39 9.19 -18.18
N LYS A 791 -8.28 9.24 -16.85
CA LYS A 791 -7.09 8.85 -16.09
C LYS A 791 -7.25 7.44 -15.55
N LEU A 792 -6.23 6.59 -15.74
CA LEU A 792 -6.19 5.27 -15.11
C LEU A 792 -5.79 5.41 -13.64
N HIS A 793 -6.74 5.20 -12.72
CA HIS A 793 -6.47 5.13 -11.28
C HIS A 793 -6.87 3.78 -10.65
N GLN A 794 -7.38 2.83 -11.44
CA GLN A 794 -7.81 1.53 -11.00
C GLN A 794 -6.65 0.68 -10.46
N LYS A 795 -6.74 0.31 -9.17
CA LYS A 795 -5.76 -0.50 -8.40
C LYS A 795 -6.34 -1.85 -8.04
N VAL A 796 -6.81 -2.56 -9.06
CA VAL A 796 -7.51 -3.84 -8.90
C VAL A 796 -6.69 -4.90 -9.61
N GLN A 797 -6.40 -6.02 -8.94
CA GLN A 797 -5.63 -7.10 -9.54
C GLN A 797 -6.37 -8.41 -9.39
N PHE A 798 -6.09 -9.33 -10.31
CA PHE A 798 -6.69 -10.65 -10.33
C PHE A 798 -5.63 -11.72 -10.59
N TRP A 799 -5.74 -12.83 -9.86
CA TRP A 799 -4.92 -14.03 -10.02
C TRP A 799 -5.79 -15.26 -10.09
N ALA A 800 -5.44 -16.19 -10.96
CA ALA A 800 -6.06 -17.51 -11.00
C ALA A 800 -5.05 -18.59 -11.35
N THR A 801 -5.23 -19.79 -10.81
CA THR A 801 -4.59 -21.00 -11.31
C THR A 801 -5.16 -21.38 -12.67
N LYS A 802 -4.46 -22.25 -13.38
CA LYS A 802 -4.90 -22.77 -14.68
C LYS A 802 -6.27 -23.45 -14.57
N GLU A 803 -6.41 -24.32 -13.58
CA GLU A 803 -7.61 -25.11 -13.34
C GLU A 803 -8.82 -24.21 -13.05
N PHE A 804 -8.63 -23.16 -12.25
CA PHE A 804 -9.68 -22.16 -12.01
C PHE A 804 -10.07 -21.44 -13.31
N TRP A 805 -9.08 -20.96 -14.06
CA TRP A 805 -9.32 -20.22 -15.29
C TRP A 805 -10.06 -21.06 -16.33
N ASP A 806 -9.62 -22.30 -16.55
CA ASP A 806 -10.23 -23.21 -17.51
C ASP A 806 -11.68 -23.54 -17.12
N ALA A 807 -11.95 -23.72 -15.82
CA ALA A 807 -13.28 -24.00 -15.30
C ALA A 807 -14.27 -22.86 -15.57
N ILE A 808 -13.85 -21.60 -15.42
CA ILE A 808 -14.73 -20.44 -15.64
C ILE A 808 -14.77 -20.00 -17.11
N ALA A 809 -13.70 -20.20 -17.89
CA ALA A 809 -13.55 -19.59 -19.21
C ALA A 809 -14.59 -20.08 -20.24
N THR A 810 -15.07 -21.31 -20.04
CA THR A 810 -16.03 -21.99 -20.93
C THR A 810 -17.49 -21.75 -20.56
N SER A 811 -17.77 -21.01 -19.46
CA SER A 811 -19.12 -20.78 -18.98
C SER A 811 -20.01 -20.10 -20.04
N PRO A 812 -21.25 -20.58 -20.26
CA PRO A 812 -22.18 -19.94 -21.19
C PRO A 812 -22.73 -18.60 -20.66
N GLU A 813 -22.50 -18.27 -19.38
CA GLU A 813 -23.05 -17.09 -18.72
C GLU A 813 -22.26 -15.80 -19.02
N TRP A 814 -21.06 -15.90 -19.60
CA TRP A 814 -20.20 -14.74 -19.90
C TRP A 814 -20.90 -13.60 -20.67
N PRO A 815 -21.69 -13.85 -21.73
CA PRO A 815 -22.42 -12.80 -22.44
C PRO A 815 -23.43 -12.06 -21.56
N LEU A 816 -24.15 -12.78 -20.69
CA LEU A 816 -25.09 -12.18 -19.74
C LEU A 816 -24.35 -11.39 -18.65
N PHE A 817 -23.20 -11.90 -18.21
CA PHE A 817 -22.38 -11.22 -17.21
C PHE A 817 -21.83 -9.90 -17.76
N MET A 818 -21.24 -9.94 -18.96
CA MET A 818 -20.73 -8.75 -19.64
C MET A 818 -21.85 -7.75 -19.93
N SER A 819 -23.00 -8.16 -20.46
CA SER A 819 -24.11 -7.22 -20.74
C SER A 819 -24.67 -6.57 -19.48
N THR A 820 -24.72 -7.30 -18.37
CA THR A 820 -25.14 -6.76 -17.07
C THR A 820 -24.09 -5.79 -16.52
N TYR A 821 -22.80 -6.11 -16.66
CA TYR A 821 -21.72 -5.22 -16.28
C TYR A 821 -21.70 -3.93 -17.13
N LEU A 822 -21.95 -4.01 -18.45
CA LEU A 822 -22.02 -2.84 -19.32
C LEU A 822 -23.17 -1.92 -18.93
N ARG A 823 -24.36 -2.46 -18.64
CA ARG A 823 -25.51 -1.68 -18.13
C ARG A 823 -25.23 -1.07 -16.76
N TYR A 824 -24.55 -1.81 -15.88
CA TYR A 824 -24.09 -1.26 -14.61
C TYR A 824 -23.16 -0.07 -14.81
N ARG A 825 -22.17 -0.19 -15.70
CA ARG A 825 -21.23 0.90 -16.00
C ARG A 825 -21.92 2.08 -16.66
N GLU A 826 -22.81 1.85 -17.62
CA GLU A 826 -23.61 2.89 -18.24
C GLU A 826 -24.45 3.65 -17.19
N ALA A 827 -25.17 2.94 -16.31
CA ALA A 827 -25.97 3.55 -15.25
C ALA A 827 -25.12 4.32 -14.23
N THR A 828 -23.87 3.90 -13.99
CA THR A 828 -22.95 4.54 -13.05
C THR A 828 -22.00 5.52 -13.70
N TYR A 829 -22.17 5.81 -14.99
CA TYR A 829 -21.36 6.76 -15.74
C TYR A 829 -22.14 8.07 -15.86
N SER A 830 -21.68 9.12 -15.17
CA SER A 830 -22.29 10.44 -15.21
C SER A 830 -21.21 11.52 -15.37
N ILE A 831 -21.34 12.36 -16.39
CA ILE A 831 -20.49 13.55 -16.61
C ILE A 831 -20.80 14.62 -15.54
N GLU A 832 -22.08 14.74 -15.18
CA GLU A 832 -22.57 15.71 -14.20
C GLU A 832 -22.35 15.25 -12.75
N ALA A 833 -21.73 14.07 -12.56
CA ALA A 833 -21.44 13.45 -11.27
C ALA A 833 -22.69 13.18 -10.40
N GLU A 834 -23.83 12.91 -11.03
CA GLU A 834 -25.09 12.61 -10.34
C GLU A 834 -25.10 11.22 -9.69
N TYR A 835 -25.90 11.08 -8.62
CA TYR A 835 -26.15 9.78 -8.00
C TYR A 835 -27.06 8.94 -8.88
N ALA A 836 -26.63 7.71 -9.16
CA ALA A 836 -27.46 6.69 -9.77
C ALA A 836 -27.55 5.48 -8.84
N ASP A 837 -28.77 5.10 -8.44
CA ASP A 837 -28.99 3.87 -7.71
C ASP A 837 -28.83 2.66 -8.64
N ALA A 838 -27.66 2.03 -8.58
CA ALA A 838 -27.29 0.90 -9.40
C ALA A 838 -27.22 -0.43 -8.60
N ARG A 839 -27.78 -0.48 -7.39
CA ARG A 839 -27.68 -1.65 -6.49
C ARG A 839 -28.28 -2.92 -7.06
N ARG A 840 -29.37 -2.79 -7.82
CA ARG A 840 -29.97 -3.94 -8.51
C ARG A 840 -28.97 -4.64 -9.42
N PHE A 841 -28.15 -3.87 -10.14
CA PHE A 841 -27.14 -4.46 -11.02
C PHE A 841 -26.03 -5.15 -10.24
N THR A 842 -25.62 -4.63 -9.07
CA THR A 842 -24.60 -5.30 -8.24
C THR A 842 -25.09 -6.66 -7.75
N GLU A 843 -26.35 -6.78 -7.35
CA GLU A 843 -26.96 -8.07 -6.96
C GLU A 843 -27.09 -9.04 -8.14
N ASP A 844 -27.46 -8.54 -9.32
CA ASP A 844 -27.53 -9.34 -10.53
C ASP A 844 -26.15 -9.86 -10.95
N LEU A 845 -25.11 -9.01 -10.87
CA LEU A 845 -23.71 -9.39 -11.12
C LEU A 845 -23.24 -10.48 -10.15
N GLU A 846 -23.50 -10.32 -8.84
CA GLU A 846 -23.19 -11.34 -7.82
C GLU A 846 -23.85 -12.67 -8.15
N ARG A 847 -25.15 -12.67 -8.50
CA ARG A 847 -25.89 -13.90 -8.84
C ARG A 847 -25.34 -14.60 -10.08
N ILE A 848 -25.00 -13.84 -11.13
CA ILE A 848 -24.40 -14.39 -12.35
C ILE A 848 -22.99 -14.94 -12.05
N ALA A 849 -22.21 -14.21 -11.26
CA ALA A 849 -20.88 -14.65 -10.83
C ALA A 849 -20.94 -15.98 -10.08
N LYS A 850 -21.91 -16.18 -9.18
CA LYS A 850 -22.12 -17.49 -8.50
C LYS A 850 -22.37 -18.63 -9.49
N ARG A 851 -23.08 -18.39 -10.59
CA ARG A 851 -23.29 -19.40 -11.66
C ARG A 851 -22.02 -19.70 -12.44
N ILE A 852 -21.21 -18.69 -12.76
CA ILE A 852 -19.91 -18.87 -13.44
C ILE A 852 -18.92 -19.59 -12.53
N PHE A 853 -18.92 -19.28 -11.24
CA PHE A 853 -18.02 -19.87 -10.25
C PHE A 853 -18.37 -21.30 -9.87
N ALA A 854 -19.64 -21.72 -9.98
CA ALA A 854 -20.11 -23.02 -9.52
C ALA A 854 -19.28 -24.23 -10.01
N PRO A 855 -18.82 -24.31 -11.27
CA PRO A 855 -17.93 -25.39 -11.72
C PRO A 855 -16.55 -25.37 -11.04
N ALA A 856 -16.04 -24.18 -10.67
CA ALA A 856 -14.73 -24.04 -10.02
C ALA A 856 -14.76 -24.47 -8.54
N ARG A 857 -15.92 -24.36 -7.85
CA ARG A 857 -16.09 -24.62 -6.40
C ARG A 857 -15.74 -26.05 -5.93
N GLY A 858 -15.53 -27.00 -6.85
CA GLY A 858 -15.09 -28.36 -6.54
C GLY A 858 -13.98 -28.88 -7.46
N THR A 859 -13.36 -27.99 -8.25
CA THR A 859 -12.25 -28.38 -9.13
C THR A 859 -10.97 -28.38 -8.29
N ALA A 860 -10.31 -29.55 -8.18
CA ALA A 860 -9.02 -29.64 -7.51
C ALA A 860 -8.02 -28.67 -8.13
N ARG A 861 -7.25 -27.99 -7.29
CA ARG A 861 -6.24 -26.99 -7.65
C ARG A 861 -6.79 -25.71 -8.29
N ALA A 862 -8.11 -25.51 -8.24
CA ALA A 862 -8.73 -24.27 -8.68
C ALA A 862 -8.67 -23.22 -7.55
N ALA A 863 -7.80 -22.23 -7.69
CA ALA A 863 -7.71 -21.08 -6.81
C ALA A 863 -7.81 -19.78 -7.59
N GLY A 864 -8.52 -18.80 -7.05
CA GLY A 864 -8.82 -17.54 -7.72
C GLY A 864 -8.99 -16.40 -6.73
N TYR A 865 -8.29 -15.29 -6.96
CA TYR A 865 -8.24 -14.15 -6.05
C TYR A 865 -8.41 -12.84 -6.80
N ALA A 866 -9.08 -11.88 -6.16
CA ALA A 866 -9.02 -10.47 -6.52
C ALA A 866 -8.48 -9.66 -5.33
N ILE A 867 -7.76 -8.58 -5.61
CA ILE A 867 -7.43 -7.55 -4.61
C ILE A 867 -7.88 -6.19 -5.11
N ALA A 868 -8.42 -5.37 -4.21
CA ALA A 868 -8.70 -3.97 -4.49
C ALA A 868 -8.46 -3.10 -3.24
N GLY A 869 -8.11 -1.84 -3.46
CA GLY A 869 -7.80 -0.89 -2.40
C GLY A 869 -6.99 0.30 -2.93
N SER A 870 -6.02 0.74 -2.12
CA SER A 870 -5.21 1.94 -2.35
C SER A 870 -3.77 1.65 -2.75
N GLN A 871 -3.42 0.37 -2.92
CA GLN A 871 -2.07 -0.12 -3.15
C GLN A 871 -1.52 0.22 -4.53
N ASN A 872 -0.24 0.63 -4.57
CA ASN A 872 0.47 0.98 -5.81
C ASN A 872 1.49 -0.10 -6.24
N GLN A 873 2.05 0.07 -7.45
CA GLN A 873 3.15 -0.73 -8.01
C GLN A 873 4.47 0.05 -8.11
N ASP A 874 4.78 0.81 -7.05
CA ASP A 874 5.92 1.70 -6.95
C ASP A 874 6.80 1.44 -5.71
N TYR A 875 8.02 2.00 -5.71
CA TYR A 875 8.95 1.86 -4.59
C TYR A 875 8.52 2.68 -3.36
N ARG A 876 7.90 3.84 -3.58
CA ARG A 876 7.38 4.68 -2.50
C ARG A 876 6.29 3.97 -1.70
N GLY A 877 5.29 3.37 -2.38
CA GLY A 877 4.27 2.53 -1.75
C GLY A 877 4.89 1.37 -0.97
N MET A 878 5.91 0.73 -1.53
CA MET A 878 6.60 -0.38 -0.86
C MET A 878 7.31 0.04 0.44
N PHE A 879 7.92 1.22 0.48
CA PHE A 879 8.83 1.58 1.58
C PHE A 879 8.22 2.57 2.56
N MET A 880 7.62 3.65 2.06
CA MET A 880 7.32 4.85 2.84
C MET A 880 5.85 4.99 3.17
N ASP A 881 4.97 4.50 2.29
CA ASP A 881 3.55 4.81 2.43
C ASP A 881 2.80 3.72 3.23
N GLY A 882 1.79 4.16 3.97
CA GLY A 882 0.74 3.28 4.50
C GLY A 882 -0.29 3.02 3.40
N GLU A 883 -0.64 1.77 3.14
CA GLU A 883 -1.57 1.36 2.08
C GLU A 883 -2.51 0.27 2.60
N VAL A 884 -3.64 0.07 1.94
CA VAL A 884 -4.59 -1.00 2.25
C VAL A 884 -5.02 -1.70 0.98
N GLY A 885 -5.14 -3.03 1.04
CA GLY A 885 -5.81 -3.85 0.03
C GLY A 885 -6.60 -4.98 0.69
N VAL A 886 -7.80 -5.25 0.19
CA VAL A 886 -8.61 -6.42 0.58
C VAL A 886 -8.47 -7.48 -0.50
N LEU A 887 -7.90 -8.61 -0.12
CA LEU A 887 -7.77 -9.79 -0.96
C LEU A 887 -8.93 -10.73 -0.66
N PHE A 888 -9.60 -11.24 -1.69
CA PHE A 888 -10.76 -12.10 -1.54
C PHE A 888 -10.86 -13.13 -2.67
N SER A 889 -11.44 -14.28 -2.33
CA SER A 889 -11.74 -15.39 -3.24
C SER A 889 -13.25 -15.67 -3.24
N GLY A 890 -13.69 -16.57 -4.12
CA GLY A 890 -15.10 -16.91 -4.27
C GLY A 890 -15.73 -16.35 -5.55
N ALA A 891 -17.06 -16.34 -5.62
CA ALA A 891 -17.78 -15.83 -6.79
C ALA A 891 -17.58 -14.32 -6.97
N GLU A 892 -17.46 -13.61 -5.85
CA GLU A 892 -17.31 -12.16 -5.75
C GLU A 892 -16.05 -11.68 -6.49
N SER A 893 -14.99 -12.50 -6.57
CA SER A 893 -13.76 -12.17 -7.31
C SER A 893 -13.95 -12.08 -8.83
N LEU A 894 -15.05 -12.64 -9.36
CA LEU A 894 -15.35 -12.58 -10.80
C LEU A 894 -15.90 -11.22 -11.24
N VAL A 895 -16.46 -10.41 -10.32
CA VAL A 895 -16.97 -9.07 -10.66
C VAL A 895 -15.82 -8.10 -10.99
N PRO A 896 -14.72 -8.03 -10.20
CA PRO A 896 -13.49 -7.38 -10.64
C PRO A 896 -12.93 -7.96 -11.95
N LEU A 897 -13.02 -9.28 -12.16
CA LEU A 897 -12.49 -9.91 -13.36
C LEU A 897 -13.20 -9.42 -14.64
N VAL A 898 -14.54 -9.35 -14.67
CA VAL A 898 -15.26 -8.86 -15.88
C VAL A 898 -14.90 -7.41 -16.20
N ASP A 899 -14.68 -6.58 -15.19
CA ASP A 899 -14.20 -5.21 -15.33
C ASP A 899 -12.77 -5.15 -15.88
N LEU A 900 -11.86 -6.01 -15.41
CA LEU A 900 -10.49 -6.12 -15.93
C LEU A 900 -10.45 -6.63 -17.38
N LEU A 901 -11.34 -7.55 -17.74
CA LEU A 901 -11.49 -8.02 -19.13
C LEU A 901 -12.00 -6.91 -20.07
N PHE A 902 -12.88 -6.05 -19.56
CA PHE A 902 -13.26 -4.84 -20.27
C PHE A 902 -12.06 -3.88 -20.38
N LEU A 903 -11.35 -3.60 -19.29
CA LEU A 903 -10.16 -2.75 -19.32
C LEU A 903 -9.12 -3.21 -20.35
N GLU A 904 -8.76 -4.50 -20.37
CA GLU A 904 -7.76 -5.06 -21.29
C GLU A 904 -8.07 -4.82 -22.78
N GLY A 905 -9.35 -4.83 -23.16
CA GLY A 905 -9.76 -4.55 -24.55
C GLY A 905 -9.72 -3.06 -24.89
N THR A 906 -9.65 -2.16 -23.91
CA THR A 906 -9.54 -0.71 -24.12
C THR A 906 -8.09 -0.21 -24.15
N VAL A 907 -7.14 -1.01 -23.67
CA VAL A 907 -5.72 -0.67 -23.54
C VAL A 907 -4.97 -0.77 -24.88
N THR A 908 -3.90 0.03 -25.04
CA THR A 908 -2.98 -0.07 -26.18
C THR A 908 -1.82 -0.97 -25.80
N TRP A 909 -1.67 -2.11 -26.46
CA TRP A 909 -0.60 -3.06 -26.17
C TRP A 909 0.70 -2.64 -26.86
N VAL A 910 1.78 -2.58 -26.09
CA VAL A 910 3.09 -2.06 -26.51
C VAL A 910 4.01 -3.24 -26.79
N ASP A 911 4.35 -3.42 -28.06
CA ASP A 911 5.20 -4.52 -28.53
C ASP A 911 6.61 -4.05 -28.94
N ASP A 912 6.80 -2.74 -29.10
CA ASP A 912 8.02 -2.13 -29.61
C ASP A 912 8.33 -0.79 -28.90
N GLN A 913 9.57 -0.33 -29.06
CA GLN A 913 10.07 0.90 -28.42
C GLN A 913 9.45 2.17 -29.01
N GLU A 914 9.11 2.19 -30.31
CA GLU A 914 8.54 3.37 -30.97
C GLU A 914 7.15 3.69 -30.42
N THR A 915 6.32 2.65 -30.26
CA THR A 915 5.01 2.75 -29.61
C THR A 915 5.13 3.20 -28.16
N LEU A 916 6.13 2.69 -27.42
CA LEU A 916 6.40 3.11 -26.04
C LEU A 916 6.74 4.60 -25.98
N ASP A 917 7.75 5.04 -26.73
CA ASP A 917 8.24 6.42 -26.72
C ASP A 917 7.18 7.43 -27.18
N ARG A 918 6.24 7.00 -28.04
CA ARG A 918 5.09 7.83 -28.45
C ARG A 918 4.09 8.05 -27.33
N LEU A 919 3.76 7.03 -26.55
CA LEU A 919 2.70 7.07 -25.52
C LEU A 919 3.23 7.44 -24.13
N LEU A 920 4.49 7.12 -23.86
CA LEU A 920 5.21 7.43 -22.64
C LEU A 920 6.63 7.87 -23.04
N PRO A 921 6.86 9.16 -23.34
CA PRO A 921 8.14 9.62 -23.86
C PRO A 921 9.31 9.46 -22.89
N PRO A 922 10.53 9.20 -23.38
CA PRO A 922 11.73 9.19 -22.56
C PRO A 922 11.99 10.57 -21.93
N VAL A 923 12.62 10.56 -20.76
CA VAL A 923 13.07 11.79 -20.08
C VAL A 923 14.56 12.06 -20.35
N SER A 924 15.03 13.23 -19.92
CA SER A 924 16.47 13.54 -19.97
C SER A 924 17.30 12.63 -19.06
N GLU A 925 18.56 12.41 -19.42
CA GLU A 925 19.50 11.59 -18.64
C GLU A 925 19.70 12.11 -17.21
N LEU A 926 19.70 13.43 -17.03
CA LEU A 926 19.73 14.06 -15.70
C LEU A 926 18.51 13.66 -14.86
N MET A 927 17.32 13.71 -15.46
CA MET A 927 16.08 13.35 -14.79
C MET A 927 16.05 11.85 -14.46
N ARG A 928 16.53 10.97 -15.36
CA ARG A 928 16.68 9.53 -15.09
C ARG A 928 17.52 9.27 -13.84
N ARG A 929 18.70 9.89 -13.76
CA ARG A 929 19.60 9.75 -12.61
C ARG A 929 18.99 10.31 -11.33
N LEU A 930 18.35 11.48 -11.42
CA LEU A 930 17.64 12.05 -10.28
C LEU A 930 16.57 11.09 -9.78
N ALA A 931 15.70 10.60 -10.66
CA ALA A 931 14.60 9.69 -10.32
C ALA A 931 15.07 8.39 -9.64
N ARG A 932 16.25 7.88 -10.00
CA ARG A 932 16.88 6.73 -9.32
C ARG A 932 17.31 7.07 -7.89
N VAL A 933 17.89 8.25 -7.68
CA VAL A 933 18.30 8.72 -6.35
C VAL A 933 17.08 8.97 -5.46
N ILE A 934 16.02 9.55 -6.00
CA ILE A 934 14.81 9.92 -5.24
C ILE A 934 13.70 8.85 -5.29
N LYS A 935 14.03 7.58 -5.59
CA LYS A 935 13.04 6.49 -5.76
C LYS A 935 12.11 6.28 -4.55
N ASP A 936 12.57 6.60 -3.34
CA ASP A 936 11.76 6.49 -2.12
C ASP A 936 10.76 7.65 -1.99
N ALA A 937 10.99 8.75 -2.72
CA ALA A 937 10.15 9.95 -2.73
C ALA A 937 9.19 10.00 -3.93
N VAL A 938 9.29 9.07 -4.89
CA VAL A 938 8.73 9.17 -6.24
C VAL A 938 7.80 8.04 -6.61
#